data_AF-A0A6H0V619-F1
#
_entry.id   AF-A0A6H0V619-F1
#
_cell.length_a   1.000
_cell.length_b   1.000
_cell.length_c   1.000
_cell.angle_alpha   90.00
_cell.angle_beta   90.00
_cell.angle_gamma   90.00
#
_symmetry.space_group_name_H-M   'P 1'
#
loop_
_entity.id
_entity.type
_entity.pdbx_description
1 polymer ?
#
loop_
_entity_poly.entity_id
_entity_poly.type
_entity_poly.pdbx_seq_one_letter_code
_entity_poly.pdbx_strand_id
1 'polypeptide(L)'
;MKKIKKISKVLLCTTLPFVPVVALAATSGGESNNTSNGDRSVVNNPQVVGNVPNSIIYINKDNMTFANPQHYQYNFKDGTLKSNYYFNVGYDTNRYGNNDFSIATIKMKNETDNKFENQDQWYETEQEWEVTFNRTAPFLKREGYDFDTWSNSPRFGIVLSKSLQFVENSMEITVYKSTTSEEVFTKFKPKRMTNNLDDLEFHLNDIVTNIPVPNKYGKNWKSTLTSFNRWTTSLVTWESGPIRLEPSWQPNAKYADLFTDWGNGRSADSQPIRAYFVDHWRDELEVSLNKKGNRFLYPPKSIVDRSVKDYNRGEWPNNWQMSKKFQDNVGTILGFGYNTGAKPYHDYNDQNWFKVTFKTRKNDLRFNVKNTGGLAYVMAGFTTFDKNTNIYSFNWKAADVNPNRQNYSIEIKEFKEKDSKYKLPNSVSYQLVRPAGNGLEEAVVPEQSITLSDNGQRNNVDTWYSRIYNSFDKAANPTFWTAQYNGQNKNIFETWQLKPTISNPEEDIWDIVTTSKVDPNDSNRLIFEVKYVINDLKLKKDNLREDLKNFKNLNNSQKEFYINKLNTINDANELKKLLDKENNTGEIKDLDDKMGELKDLYEKSKNLRNGENFANYDQKYKVVFDEVLTKISTKINQNLNKEEAQGLIDEVKTLWEYYNSLEKIATLTNLTEDQKTKLNKEIQDKMADVNAQVADKVSSFKNTSSKGDSINQLMGQLATLKAAAEKAKTTNNYNLATGDKKPNFDNALAAVSGADTSVDPEQIKTLITNLRNALDQLDGEKSLNDAKTKGKEELAKLTHLNESQKTLISNKITEAHTVEQVKDLIKIEENGSKGSANLLDEQMQKLRELITSGEKATNSEDQNYTNYDQATSDKKEALDTALKNAKDNLNKVGDSLETVTDFVTKLESALNNLDGNSSLQTAKERAINAINDIQIFPNLNQSQKDALIALINSKNTLNNIQAIVGSSENNYIGTAKDLDNAMKYLKEEIAASEAIKNKDKYNNASVKVKNDFDAKFNEVSGKVNDNLTLEQATKLKEDLKNEREALDGVSSDILRNELIYKVNADSPNFDTLVFFKTFWIS
;
A
#
# COMPACT_ATOMS: atom_id res chain seq x y z
N MET A 1 -22.19 7.75 -19.41
CA MET A 1 -22.59 9.17 -19.36
C MET A 1 -21.36 10.04 -19.61
N LYS A 2 -21.47 10.98 -20.57
CA LYS A 2 -20.75 12.28 -20.74
C LYS A 2 -19.30 12.37 -20.21
N LYS A 3 -18.21 12.41 -21.01
CA LYS A 3 -17.80 13.30 -22.13
C LYS A 3 -17.70 14.80 -21.73
N ILE A 4 -16.57 15.43 -22.12
CA ILE A 4 -16.40 16.84 -22.61
C ILE A 4 -16.22 17.93 -21.50
N LYS A 5 -15.36 18.97 -21.54
CA LYS A 5 -14.52 19.68 -22.57
C LYS A 5 -13.52 20.65 -21.86
N LYS A 6 -12.29 20.82 -22.37
CA LYS A 6 -11.71 21.91 -23.21
C LYS A 6 -11.45 23.30 -22.57
N ILE A 7 -10.17 23.68 -22.65
CA ILE A 7 -9.57 24.86 -23.32
C ILE A 7 -10.11 26.26 -22.98
N SER A 8 -9.20 27.16 -22.62
CA SER A 8 -9.19 28.54 -23.13
C SER A 8 -7.76 29.09 -23.21
N LYS A 9 -7.46 29.64 -24.39
CA LYS A 9 -6.23 30.33 -24.80
C LYS A 9 -6.73 31.62 -25.42
N VAL A 10 -6.45 32.80 -24.85
CA VAL A 10 -6.56 34.09 -25.55
C VAL A 10 -5.47 35.05 -25.06
N LEU A 11 -4.74 35.57 -26.04
CA LEU A 11 -3.77 36.65 -26.03
C LEU A 11 -4.33 37.96 -25.43
N LEU A 12 -3.46 38.73 -24.79
CA LEU A 12 -3.38 40.17 -25.07
C LEU A 12 -1.95 40.67 -24.89
N CYS A 13 -1.54 41.45 -25.89
CA CYS A 13 -0.24 42.02 -26.15
C CYS A 13 -0.18 43.43 -25.58
N THR A 14 0.88 43.81 -24.84
CA THR A 14 1.39 45.20 -24.77
C THR A 14 2.80 45.23 -24.14
N THR A 15 3.78 45.51 -25.00
CA THR A 15 4.94 46.43 -24.86
C THR A 15 5.64 46.67 -23.51
N LEU A 16 6.96 46.37 -23.52
CA LEU A 16 8.11 46.89 -22.71
C LEU A 16 8.07 48.42 -22.44
N PRO A 17 8.78 49.02 -21.43
CA PRO A 17 10.24 48.85 -21.20
C PRO A 17 10.83 48.95 -19.75
N PHE A 18 12.08 48.46 -19.63
CA PHE A 18 13.24 48.88 -18.79
C PHE A 18 13.20 48.95 -17.22
N VAL A 19 13.84 47.96 -16.57
CA VAL A 19 14.98 47.93 -15.58
C VAL A 19 15.30 49.22 -14.76
N PRO A 20 15.85 49.23 -13.50
CA PRO A 20 16.34 48.17 -12.57
C PRO A 20 15.87 48.32 -11.08
N VAL A 21 16.32 47.41 -10.19
CA VAL A 21 17.04 47.68 -8.89
C VAL A 21 16.71 46.62 -7.81
N VAL A 22 17.77 45.89 -7.43
CA VAL A 22 18.21 45.43 -6.09
C VAL A 22 17.17 45.27 -4.97
N ALA A 23 17.03 44.05 -4.43
CA ALA A 23 17.09 43.79 -2.98
C ALA A 23 17.17 42.28 -2.68
N LEU A 24 18.20 41.92 -1.91
CA LEU A 24 18.38 40.67 -1.18
C LEU A 24 17.21 40.42 -0.20
N ALA A 25 16.73 39.19 -0.11
CA ALA A 25 16.07 38.68 1.09
C ALA A 25 16.55 37.25 1.36
N ALA A 26 17.21 37.09 2.51
CA ALA A 26 17.70 35.85 3.05
C ALA A 26 16.55 35.04 3.68
N THR A 27 16.65 33.71 3.63
CA THR A 27 16.12 32.84 4.69
C THR A 27 17.09 31.68 4.90
N SER A 28 17.86 31.78 5.99
CA SER A 28 18.65 30.73 6.60
C SER A 28 17.79 29.87 7.52
N GLY A 29 18.01 28.56 7.50
CA GLY A 29 17.61 27.63 8.55
C GLY A 29 18.65 26.52 8.65
N GLY A 30 19.59 26.67 9.57
CA GLY A 30 20.60 25.66 9.91
C GLY A 30 20.84 25.68 11.41
N GLU A 31 20.56 24.55 12.05
CA GLU A 31 20.89 24.28 13.46
C GLU A 31 22.37 23.94 13.64
N SER A 32 22.83 24.24 14.85
CA SER A 32 24.19 24.31 15.36
C SER A 32 24.79 22.98 15.84
N ASN A 33 26.12 22.86 15.75
CA ASN A 33 27.04 22.76 16.92
C ASN A 33 28.51 22.60 16.43
N ASN A 34 29.39 23.61 16.53
CA ASN A 34 30.09 24.22 17.67
C ASN A 34 31.51 23.64 17.88
N THR A 35 32.55 24.40 17.51
CA THR A 35 33.75 24.61 18.35
C THR A 35 34.44 25.90 17.90
N SER A 36 34.63 26.77 18.90
CA SER A 36 35.14 28.12 18.84
C SER A 36 36.67 28.18 18.93
N ASN A 37 37.27 29.08 18.16
CA ASN A 37 38.10 30.16 18.72
C ASN A 37 38.26 31.25 17.66
N GLY A 38 37.69 32.43 17.95
CA GLY A 38 37.92 33.64 17.18
C GLY A 38 38.95 34.53 17.86
N ASP A 39 39.61 35.37 17.06
CA ASP A 39 39.59 36.80 17.34
C ASP A 39 39.63 37.62 16.04
N ARG A 40 39.01 38.80 16.12
CA ARG A 40 38.52 39.67 15.04
C ARG A 40 39.58 40.67 14.55
N SER A 41 39.57 41.01 13.25
CA SER A 41 39.06 42.30 12.73
C SER A 41 39.49 42.61 11.28
N VAL A 42 38.49 42.59 10.39
CA VAL A 42 38.14 43.53 9.29
C VAL A 42 39.25 44.27 8.55
N VAL A 43 39.41 44.01 7.23
CA VAL A 43 39.20 44.97 6.11
C VAL A 43 38.86 44.22 4.81
N ASN A 44 37.85 44.72 4.07
CA ASN A 44 37.40 44.32 2.73
C ASN A 44 38.53 43.97 1.73
N ASN A 45 38.45 42.80 1.07
CA ASN A 45 39.00 42.59 -0.27
C ASN A 45 38.29 41.41 -0.98
N PRO A 46 37.67 41.58 -2.16
CA PRO A 46 37.18 40.45 -2.96
C PRO A 46 38.38 39.81 -3.68
N GLN A 47 39.15 38.99 -2.95
CA GLN A 47 40.15 38.10 -3.55
C GLN A 47 40.15 36.77 -2.80
N VAL A 48 39.39 35.79 -3.31
CA VAL A 48 39.80 34.38 -3.18
C VAL A 48 40.50 34.00 -4.47
N VAL A 49 41.80 33.94 -4.30
CA VAL A 49 42.92 33.84 -5.23
C VAL A 49 42.84 32.54 -6.05
N GLY A 50 42.53 32.64 -7.34
CA GLY A 50 43.25 31.82 -8.31
C GLY A 50 44.64 32.42 -8.39
N ASN A 51 45.68 31.65 -8.05
CA ASN A 51 47.06 32.13 -8.03
C ASN A 51 47.35 32.93 -9.31
N VAL A 52 47.71 34.20 -9.14
CA VAL A 52 48.25 35.05 -10.21
C VAL A 52 49.44 34.28 -10.81
N PRO A 53 49.63 34.22 -12.15
CA PRO A 53 50.84 33.64 -12.71
C PRO A 53 52.03 34.41 -12.13
N ASN A 54 53.09 33.72 -11.72
CA ASN A 54 54.34 34.36 -11.30
C ASN A 54 54.68 35.52 -12.24
N SER A 55 54.77 36.73 -11.69
CA SER A 55 55.07 37.94 -12.43
C SER A 55 56.38 37.77 -13.22
N ILE A 56 56.32 38.08 -14.51
CA ILE A 56 57.44 38.00 -15.46
C ILE A 56 58.49 39.06 -15.06
N ILE A 57 59.71 38.64 -14.71
CA ILE A 57 60.85 39.53 -14.45
C ILE A 57 61.97 39.26 -15.47
N TYR A 58 62.47 40.35 -16.05
CA TYR A 58 63.40 40.46 -17.17
C TYR A 58 64.77 39.79 -16.92
N ILE A 59 65.26 38.95 -17.84
CA ILE A 59 66.60 38.32 -17.77
C ILE A 59 67.67 39.31 -18.25
N ASN A 60 68.57 39.75 -17.37
CA ASN A 60 69.78 40.52 -17.75
C ASN A 60 70.94 39.56 -18.11
N LYS A 61 71.48 39.69 -19.32
CA LYS A 61 72.44 38.73 -19.92
C LYS A 61 73.89 38.88 -19.44
N ASP A 62 74.22 39.90 -18.64
CA ASP A 62 75.60 40.19 -18.23
C ASP A 62 76.04 39.54 -16.91
N ASN A 63 75.12 38.95 -16.13
CA ASN A 63 75.42 38.34 -14.81
C ASN A 63 75.57 36.81 -14.88
N MET A 64 76.42 36.22 -14.02
CA MET A 64 76.58 34.75 -13.93
C MET A 64 75.33 34.10 -13.32
N THR A 65 74.44 33.54 -14.13
CA THR A 65 73.30 32.80 -13.62
C THR A 65 73.69 31.41 -13.14
N PHE A 66 73.71 31.19 -11.81
CA PHE A 66 73.69 29.83 -11.27
C PHE A 66 72.27 29.28 -11.42
N ALA A 67 71.98 28.70 -12.58
CA ALA A 67 70.68 28.08 -12.82
C ALA A 67 70.59 26.77 -12.04
N ASN A 68 69.68 26.73 -11.05
CA ASN A 68 69.28 25.51 -10.36
C ASN A 68 70.47 24.78 -9.70
N PRO A 69 71.14 25.38 -8.69
CA PRO A 69 72.28 24.77 -8.03
C PRO A 69 71.86 23.45 -7.38
N GLN A 70 72.02 22.36 -8.12
CA GLN A 70 71.58 21.05 -7.65
C GLN A 70 72.52 20.62 -6.54
N HIS A 71 71.94 20.39 -5.37
CA HIS A 71 72.64 19.86 -4.22
C HIS A 71 72.73 18.36 -4.37
N TYR A 72 73.94 17.85 -4.55
CA TYR A 72 74.19 16.43 -4.64
C TYR A 72 74.96 15.97 -3.41
N GLN A 73 74.37 15.01 -2.70
CA GLN A 73 74.99 14.32 -1.58
C GLN A 73 75.08 12.84 -1.93
N TYR A 74 76.25 12.24 -1.78
CA TYR A 74 76.46 10.83 -2.10
C TYR A 74 77.24 10.10 -1.01
N ASN A 75 76.84 8.85 -0.77
CA ASN A 75 77.45 7.95 0.19
C ASN A 75 77.85 6.64 -0.50
N PHE A 76 79.09 6.21 -0.28
CA PHE A 76 79.68 5.11 -1.05
C PHE A 76 79.39 3.72 -0.50
N LYS A 77 78.76 3.56 0.66
CA LYS A 77 78.57 2.23 1.27
C LYS A 77 77.30 1.50 0.82
N ASP A 78 76.27 2.20 0.34
CA ASP A 78 74.97 1.60 -0.04
C ASP A 78 74.55 1.88 -1.49
N GLY A 79 75.30 2.69 -2.25
CA GLY A 79 75.04 2.96 -3.66
C GLY A 79 73.70 3.66 -3.93
N THR A 80 73.02 4.20 -2.91
CA THR A 80 71.74 4.88 -3.08
C THR A 80 71.88 6.40 -3.02
N LEU A 81 71.28 7.07 -4.01
CA LEU A 81 71.12 8.52 -4.03
C LEU A 81 69.83 8.85 -3.28
N LYS A 82 69.90 8.93 -1.95
CA LYS A 82 68.73 9.22 -1.12
C LYS A 82 69.06 10.15 0.03
N SER A 83 68.08 11.00 0.35
CA SER A 83 67.86 11.59 1.66
C SER A 83 68.28 10.60 2.75
N ASN A 84 69.37 10.91 3.43
CA ASN A 84 70.05 10.12 4.46
C ASN A 84 69.13 9.15 5.21
N TYR A 85 69.23 7.85 4.92
CA TYR A 85 68.60 6.83 5.77
C TYR A 85 69.36 5.52 5.93
N TYR A 86 70.69 5.48 5.71
CA TYR A 86 71.47 4.28 6.05
C TYR A 86 72.89 4.61 6.52
N PHE A 87 72.98 5.16 7.73
CA PHE A 87 74.14 4.98 8.62
C PHE A 87 73.61 4.78 10.06
N ASN A 88 73.86 3.59 10.62
CA ASN A 88 73.49 3.05 11.94
C ASN A 88 72.00 2.82 12.28
N VAL A 89 71.64 1.53 12.43
CA VAL A 89 70.39 1.08 13.07
C VAL A 89 70.53 1.29 14.58
N GLY A 90 69.91 2.35 15.10
CA GLY A 90 69.88 2.65 16.54
C GLY A 90 69.94 4.13 16.95
N TYR A 91 69.66 5.08 16.06
CA TYR A 91 69.64 6.51 16.39
C TYR A 91 68.22 7.03 16.71
N ASP A 92 68.07 7.78 17.81
CA ASP A 92 66.83 8.42 18.25
C ASP A 92 66.63 9.77 17.52
N THR A 93 65.60 9.84 16.68
CA THR A 93 65.23 11.02 15.89
C THR A 93 64.81 12.23 16.73
N ASN A 94 64.46 12.03 18.01
CA ASN A 94 63.92 13.10 18.85
C ASN A 94 65.01 13.95 19.53
N ARG A 95 66.24 13.44 19.68
CA ARG A 95 67.31 14.16 20.40
C ARG A 95 68.06 15.16 19.52
N TYR A 96 68.01 15.01 18.19
CA TYR A 96 68.73 15.82 17.22
C TYR A 96 67.89 16.02 15.95
N GLY A 97 66.97 17.00 15.96
CA GLY A 97 65.93 17.17 14.93
C GLY A 97 66.42 17.48 13.50
N ASN A 98 65.56 17.19 12.51
CA ASN A 98 65.46 17.49 11.05
C ASN A 98 66.63 18.11 10.23
N ASN A 99 67.87 18.11 10.71
CA ASN A 99 68.97 18.86 10.13
C ASN A 99 69.81 18.03 9.16
N ASP A 100 70.27 18.69 8.08
CA ASP A 100 71.08 18.18 6.97
C ASP A 100 72.21 17.21 7.40
N PHE A 101 71.96 15.89 7.33
CA PHE A 101 72.81 14.84 7.92
C PHE A 101 74.07 14.51 7.10
N SER A 102 74.63 15.46 6.36
CA SER A 102 75.87 15.26 5.58
C SER A 102 77.09 15.70 6.40
N ILE A 103 78.12 14.86 6.47
CA ILE A 103 79.32 15.10 7.30
C ILE A 103 80.20 16.22 6.71
N ALA A 104 79.94 16.65 5.47
CA ALA A 104 80.37 17.92 4.92
C ALA A 104 79.17 18.61 4.25
N THR A 105 78.66 19.72 4.78
CA THR A 105 77.63 20.53 4.12
C THR A 105 78.27 21.70 3.40
N ILE A 106 77.76 22.02 2.20
CA ILE A 106 78.15 23.22 1.45
C ILE A 106 76.90 24.07 1.33
N LYS A 107 76.97 25.29 1.84
CA LYS A 107 75.92 26.30 1.70
C LYS A 107 76.46 27.54 1.01
N MET A 108 75.65 28.13 0.15
CA MET A 108 75.87 29.49 -0.32
C MET A 108 75.25 30.47 0.66
N LYS A 109 75.88 31.63 0.85
CA LYS A 109 75.27 32.72 1.63
C LYS A 109 73.92 33.11 1.00
N ASN A 110 72.87 33.21 1.83
CA ASN A 110 71.46 33.44 1.47
C ASN A 110 70.70 32.23 0.87
N GLU A 111 71.24 31.01 0.96
CA GLU A 111 70.51 29.80 0.57
C GLU A 111 69.38 29.46 1.57
N THR A 112 68.14 29.29 1.08
CA THR A 112 66.96 28.90 1.89
C THR A 112 66.70 27.38 1.84
N ASP A 113 66.06 26.82 2.87
CA ASP A 113 65.96 25.36 3.11
C ASP A 113 65.07 24.56 2.14
N ASN A 114 64.40 25.20 1.17
CA ASN A 114 63.47 24.51 0.25
C ASN A 114 64.23 23.90 -0.95
N LYS A 115 64.36 22.57 -0.99
CA LYS A 115 65.32 21.84 -1.85
C LYS A 115 64.85 21.51 -3.29
N PHE A 116 63.63 21.86 -3.70
CA PHE A 116 63.08 21.43 -5.02
C PHE A 116 62.26 22.47 -5.81
N GLU A 117 62.12 23.71 -5.31
CA GLU A 117 61.40 24.77 -6.03
C GLU A 117 62.37 25.88 -6.39
N ASN A 118 62.52 26.14 -7.70
CA ASN A 118 63.21 27.26 -8.35
C ASN A 118 63.99 28.20 -7.42
N GLN A 119 65.12 27.72 -6.89
CA GLN A 119 66.01 28.59 -6.13
C GLN A 119 66.57 29.65 -7.06
N ASP A 120 66.38 30.92 -6.66
CA ASP A 120 66.76 32.12 -7.39
C ASP A 120 68.22 32.03 -7.87
N GLN A 121 68.41 32.27 -9.16
CA GLN A 121 69.71 32.26 -9.80
C GLN A 121 70.61 33.31 -9.13
N TRP A 122 71.87 32.96 -8.84
CA TRP A 122 72.85 33.95 -8.37
C TRP A 122 73.05 35.02 -9.45
N TYR A 123 73.17 36.28 -9.07
CA TYR A 123 73.44 37.41 -9.99
C TYR A 123 74.57 38.33 -9.50
N GLU A 124 75.30 38.00 -8.42
CA GLU A 124 76.36 38.87 -7.87
C GLU A 124 77.75 38.55 -8.46
N THR A 125 78.74 39.41 -8.21
CA THR A 125 80.10 39.28 -8.74
C THR A 125 81.02 38.34 -7.94
N GLU A 126 80.78 38.18 -6.63
CA GLU A 126 81.48 37.23 -5.76
C GLU A 126 80.49 36.43 -4.90
N GLN A 127 80.67 35.12 -4.76
CA GLN A 127 79.83 34.23 -3.95
C GLN A 127 80.58 33.81 -2.69
N GLU A 128 79.94 33.97 -1.53
CA GLU A 128 80.42 33.47 -0.25
C GLU A 128 79.91 32.04 -0.01
N TRP A 129 80.84 31.14 0.28
CA TRP A 129 80.61 29.74 0.54
C TRP A 129 80.87 29.45 2.02
N GLU A 130 79.97 28.68 2.61
CA GLU A 130 80.13 28.10 3.92
C GLU A 130 80.21 26.59 3.79
N VAL A 131 81.36 26.03 4.16
CA VAL A 131 81.58 24.58 4.21
C VAL A 131 81.70 24.16 5.66
N THR A 132 80.77 23.34 6.12
CA THR A 132 80.77 22.84 7.49
C THR A 132 81.17 21.37 7.49
N PHE A 133 82.23 21.04 8.22
CA PHE A 133 82.71 19.67 8.40
C PHE A 133 82.32 19.13 9.79
N ASN A 134 81.70 17.95 9.79
CA ASN A 134 81.44 17.09 10.94
C ASN A 134 80.48 17.65 12.01
N ARG A 135 79.46 18.42 11.62
CA ARG A 135 78.43 18.95 12.56
C ARG A 135 77.54 17.85 13.17
N THR A 136 77.36 16.73 12.48
CA THR A 136 76.52 15.60 12.92
C THR A 136 77.40 14.37 13.05
N ALA A 137 77.58 13.83 14.27
CA ALA A 137 78.62 12.85 14.60
C ALA A 137 78.37 11.45 13.97
N PRO A 138 79.22 10.95 13.07
CA PRO A 138 79.16 9.58 12.59
C PRO A 138 80.15 8.71 13.37
N PHE A 139 79.66 7.72 14.09
CA PHE A 139 80.51 6.74 14.75
C PHE A 139 80.52 5.42 13.97
N LEU A 140 81.69 4.81 13.85
CA LEU A 140 81.86 3.46 13.36
C LEU A 140 81.43 2.49 14.47
N LYS A 141 80.36 1.71 14.25
CA LYS A 141 80.11 0.50 15.04
C LYS A 141 81.05 -0.59 14.56
N ARG A 142 81.86 -1.12 15.47
CA ARG A 142 82.68 -2.30 15.20
C ARG A 142 81.78 -3.54 15.33
N GLU A 143 81.69 -4.38 14.30
CA GLU A 143 80.93 -5.63 14.36
C GLU A 143 81.34 -6.43 15.62
N GLY A 144 80.34 -6.77 16.45
CA GLY A 144 80.52 -7.51 17.71
C GLY A 144 80.66 -6.66 18.99
N TYR A 145 80.61 -5.32 18.92
CA TYR A 145 80.62 -4.43 20.09
C TYR A 145 79.54 -3.35 20.00
N ASP A 146 78.87 -3.04 21.11
CA ASP A 146 77.72 -2.10 21.19
C ASP A 146 78.10 -0.62 21.38
N PHE A 147 79.38 -0.25 21.21
CA PHE A 147 79.83 1.14 21.38
C PHE A 147 80.41 1.75 20.10
N ASP A 148 80.29 3.06 20.03
CA ASP A 148 80.59 3.90 18.88
C ASP A 148 82.09 4.30 18.86
N THR A 149 82.78 4.19 17.71
CA THR A 149 84.21 4.52 17.57
C THR A 149 84.52 5.51 16.44
N TRP A 150 85.62 6.28 16.53
CA TRP A 150 86.02 7.24 15.49
C TRP A 150 87.43 6.95 14.95
N SER A 151 87.71 7.33 13.70
CA SER A 151 89.07 7.21 13.14
C SER A 151 90.01 8.19 13.84
N ASN A 152 91.20 7.72 14.23
CA ASN A 152 92.17 8.54 14.94
C ASN A 152 92.75 9.69 14.09
N SER A 153 92.60 9.65 12.76
CA SER A 153 93.19 10.65 11.86
C SER A 153 92.39 10.86 10.56
N PRO A 154 91.19 11.48 10.62
CA PRO A 154 90.47 11.84 9.40
C PRO A 154 91.15 12.95 8.62
N ARG A 155 90.82 12.99 7.33
CA ARG A 155 91.21 14.04 6.40
C ARG A 155 89.97 14.62 5.72
N PHE A 156 89.92 15.94 5.59
CA PHE A 156 88.84 16.69 4.96
C PHE A 156 89.38 17.45 3.76
N GLY A 157 88.55 17.73 2.77
CA GLY A 157 88.96 18.50 1.60
C GLY A 157 87.85 19.31 0.94
N ILE A 158 88.25 20.40 0.29
CA ILE A 158 87.41 21.25 -0.56
C ILE A 158 88.06 21.33 -1.94
N VAL A 159 87.28 21.17 -3.01
CA VAL A 159 87.72 21.24 -4.39
C VAL A 159 86.89 22.29 -5.12
N LEU A 160 87.55 23.23 -5.77
CA LEU A 160 86.97 24.27 -6.61
C LEU A 160 87.28 23.98 -8.07
N SER A 161 86.28 24.10 -8.95
CA SER A 161 86.51 23.97 -10.39
C SER A 161 87.33 25.15 -10.94
N LYS A 162 88.02 24.95 -12.06
CA LYS A 162 88.81 26.01 -12.73
C LYS A 162 87.97 27.23 -13.14
N SER A 163 86.65 27.05 -13.22
CA SER A 163 85.69 28.10 -13.59
C SER A 163 85.54 29.14 -12.48
N LEU A 164 85.92 28.78 -11.25
CA LEU A 164 85.88 29.63 -10.08
C LEU A 164 87.31 30.07 -9.71
N GLN A 165 87.48 31.36 -9.45
CA GLN A 165 88.70 31.91 -8.87
C GLN A 165 88.48 32.11 -7.37
N PHE A 166 89.44 31.67 -6.56
CA PHE A 166 89.46 31.94 -5.13
C PHE A 166 89.69 33.44 -4.87
N VAL A 167 88.85 34.08 -4.05
CA VAL A 167 89.03 35.48 -3.67
C VAL A 167 90.09 35.55 -2.56
N GLU A 168 91.17 36.29 -2.79
CA GLU A 168 92.31 36.37 -1.86
C GLU A 168 91.90 36.80 -0.46
N ASN A 169 92.56 36.24 0.56
CA ASN A 169 92.34 36.56 1.98
C ASN A 169 90.88 36.42 2.48
N SER A 170 90.01 35.77 1.72
CA SER A 170 88.60 35.57 2.08
C SER A 170 88.36 34.38 3.02
N MET A 171 89.35 33.52 3.23
CA MET A 171 89.20 32.30 4.02
C MET A 171 89.23 32.54 5.52
N GLU A 172 88.29 31.94 6.25
CA GLU A 172 88.32 31.84 7.70
C GLU A 172 87.94 30.43 8.15
N ILE A 173 88.66 29.89 9.14
CA ILE A 173 88.39 28.59 9.73
C ILE A 173 87.95 28.81 11.17
N THR A 174 86.74 28.34 11.49
CA THR A 174 86.16 28.35 12.84
C THR A 174 86.10 26.94 13.38
N VAL A 175 86.75 26.68 14.52
CA VAL A 175 86.70 25.39 15.23
C VAL A 175 85.78 25.54 16.44
N TYR A 176 84.86 24.59 16.65
CA TYR A 176 83.87 24.61 17.73
C TYR A 176 84.17 23.57 18.80
N LYS A 177 83.71 23.81 20.03
CA LYS A 177 84.01 22.96 21.20
C LYS A 177 83.19 21.65 21.27
N SER A 178 82.05 21.56 20.60
CA SER A 178 81.12 20.42 20.66
C SER A 178 80.26 20.34 19.39
N THR A 179 79.79 19.15 18.99
CA THR A 179 78.85 18.94 17.85
C THR A 179 77.44 19.42 18.17
N THR A 180 77.11 19.56 19.45
CA THR A 180 75.77 19.95 19.91
C THR A 180 75.62 21.44 20.20
N SER A 181 76.72 22.20 20.12
CA SER A 181 76.77 23.63 20.42
C SER A 181 77.56 24.38 19.35
N GLU A 182 77.14 25.61 19.05
CA GLU A 182 77.91 26.54 18.21
C GLU A 182 78.92 27.37 19.03
N GLU A 183 79.27 26.93 20.24
CA GLU A 183 80.31 27.57 21.05
C GLU A 183 81.69 27.41 20.38
N VAL A 184 82.25 28.55 19.96
CA VAL A 184 83.52 28.63 19.26
C VAL A 184 84.68 28.33 20.20
N PHE A 185 85.57 27.43 19.80
CA PHE A 185 86.85 27.22 20.45
C PHE A 185 87.88 28.24 19.98
N THR A 186 88.05 28.37 18.66
CA THR A 186 88.92 29.40 18.07
C THR A 186 88.51 29.71 16.63
N LYS A 187 88.86 30.92 16.18
CA LYS A 187 88.78 31.34 14.78
C LYS A 187 90.13 31.83 14.33
N PHE A 188 90.54 31.43 13.14
CA PHE A 188 91.78 31.92 12.56
C PHE A 188 91.69 31.97 11.04
N LYS A 189 92.50 32.85 10.45
CA LYS A 189 92.67 32.97 9.00
C LYS A 189 94.04 32.37 8.63
N PRO A 190 94.11 31.41 7.70
CA PRO A 190 95.39 30.88 7.25
C PRO A 190 96.27 31.98 6.66
N LYS A 191 97.54 32.04 7.09
CA LYS A 191 98.53 32.98 6.52
C LYS A 191 98.86 32.55 5.08
N ARG A 192 99.10 33.50 4.17
CA ARG A 192 99.49 33.29 2.75
C ARG A 192 98.40 32.73 1.81
N MET A 193 97.13 33.11 2.00
CA MET A 193 96.03 32.77 1.09
C MET A 193 95.82 33.81 -0.04
N THR A 194 96.86 34.05 -0.84
CA THR A 194 96.83 34.98 -2.00
C THR A 194 96.83 34.22 -3.34
N ASN A 195 96.60 34.87 -4.47
CA ASN A 195 96.77 34.26 -5.79
C ASN A 195 98.16 34.57 -6.40
N ASN A 196 99.13 35.02 -5.59
CA ASN A 196 100.54 35.12 -5.99
C ASN A 196 101.13 33.74 -6.24
N LEU A 197 101.98 33.61 -7.25
CA LEU A 197 102.51 32.32 -7.71
C LEU A 197 103.19 31.51 -6.59
N ASP A 198 103.99 32.17 -5.75
CA ASP A 198 104.71 31.54 -4.63
C ASP A 198 103.80 31.09 -3.47
N ASP A 199 102.56 31.58 -3.43
CA ASP A 199 101.54 31.28 -2.40
C ASP A 199 100.44 30.33 -2.93
N LEU A 200 100.50 29.90 -4.20
CA LEU A 200 99.50 29.01 -4.79
C LEU A 200 99.57 27.57 -4.25
N GLU A 201 100.73 27.19 -3.70
CA GLU A 201 100.97 25.92 -3.03
C GLU A 201 101.65 26.11 -1.69
N PHE A 202 101.01 25.65 -0.61
CA PHE A 202 101.64 25.64 0.71
C PHE A 202 101.02 24.61 1.67
N HIS A 203 101.78 24.33 2.73
CA HIS A 203 101.42 23.42 3.82
C HIS A 203 101.70 24.08 5.18
N LEU A 204 100.74 24.01 6.10
CA LEU A 204 100.85 24.46 7.49
C LEU A 204 100.64 23.28 8.44
N ASN A 205 101.52 23.11 9.44
CA ASN A 205 101.41 22.10 10.50
C ASN A 205 100.78 22.66 11.79
N ASP A 206 100.12 21.80 12.56
CA ASP A 206 99.61 21.99 13.93
C ASP A 206 98.90 23.34 14.15
N ILE A 207 97.83 23.54 13.38
CA ILE A 207 97.17 24.84 13.27
C ILE A 207 96.39 25.19 14.54
N VAL A 208 95.69 24.21 15.11
CA VAL A 208 94.94 24.34 16.35
C VAL A 208 95.16 23.08 17.17
N THR A 209 95.88 23.21 18.29
CA THR A 209 96.15 22.10 19.23
C THR A 209 95.26 22.20 20.45
N ASN A 210 95.13 21.08 21.18
CA ASN A 210 94.39 20.99 22.46
C ASN A 210 92.89 21.35 22.35
N ILE A 211 92.26 21.09 21.21
CA ILE A 211 90.83 21.30 21.04
C ILE A 211 90.10 20.34 22.00
N PRO A 212 89.20 20.82 22.87
CA PRO A 212 88.54 19.99 23.88
C PRO A 212 87.52 19.08 23.22
N VAL A 213 87.63 17.78 23.47
CA VAL A 213 86.63 16.76 23.08
C VAL A 213 85.88 16.32 24.35
N PRO A 214 84.63 16.77 24.56
CA PRO A 214 83.82 16.34 25.69
C PRO A 214 83.54 14.83 25.62
N ASN A 215 83.54 14.14 26.77
CA ASN A 215 83.07 12.76 26.87
C ASN A 215 82.00 12.65 27.97
N LYS A 216 81.21 11.56 27.91
CA LYS A 216 80.12 11.32 28.88
C LYS A 216 80.58 11.11 30.33
N TYR A 217 81.89 11.05 30.56
CA TYR A 217 82.52 10.82 31.86
C TYR A 217 83.14 12.09 32.47
N GLY A 218 82.91 13.27 31.88
CA GLY A 218 83.31 14.57 32.43
C GLY A 218 84.82 14.86 32.37
N LYS A 219 85.61 14.12 31.58
CA LYS A 219 87.04 14.38 31.36
C LYS A 219 87.27 14.90 29.93
N ASN A 220 87.82 16.10 29.77
CA ASN A 220 88.11 16.66 28.44
C ASN A 220 89.35 16.01 27.83
N TRP A 221 89.18 15.30 26.71
CA TRP A 221 90.32 14.90 25.87
C TRP A 221 90.71 16.02 24.93
N LYS A 222 91.86 15.86 24.26
CA LYS A 222 92.48 16.89 23.43
C LYS A 222 92.71 16.35 22.03
N SER A 223 92.12 17.01 21.04
CA SER A 223 92.38 16.79 19.62
C SER A 223 93.17 17.95 19.02
N THR A 224 93.67 17.75 17.80
CA THR A 224 94.47 18.73 17.07
C THR A 224 94.06 18.74 15.61
N LEU A 225 93.85 19.93 15.03
CA LEU A 225 93.83 20.12 13.58
C LEU A 225 95.28 20.19 13.10
N THR A 226 95.78 19.05 12.62
CA THR A 226 97.22 18.76 12.43
C THR A 226 97.81 19.38 11.19
N SER A 227 97.05 19.58 10.11
CA SER A 227 97.60 20.16 8.88
C SER A 227 96.56 20.88 8.01
N PHE A 228 96.99 21.90 7.29
CA PHE A 228 96.21 22.61 6.29
C PHE A 228 97.03 22.86 5.06
N ASN A 229 96.46 22.52 3.92
CA ASN A 229 97.13 22.53 2.65
C ASN A 229 96.29 23.22 1.60
N ARG A 230 96.95 23.95 0.71
CA ARG A 230 96.34 24.50 -0.50
C ARG A 230 97.18 24.15 -1.70
N TRP A 231 96.49 23.77 -2.78
CA TRP A 231 97.05 23.61 -4.11
C TRP A 231 96.15 24.32 -5.11
N THR A 232 96.70 25.26 -5.86
CA THR A 232 95.98 25.98 -6.91
C THR A 232 96.72 25.82 -8.23
N THR A 233 96.00 25.49 -9.30
CA THR A 233 96.59 25.41 -10.64
C THR A 233 97.14 26.78 -11.06
N SER A 234 98.40 26.84 -11.50
CA SER A 234 99.07 28.06 -11.94
C SER A 234 98.95 28.27 -13.45
N LEU A 235 98.97 29.53 -13.89
CA LEU A 235 99.11 29.89 -15.30
C LEU A 235 100.58 29.74 -15.72
N VAL A 236 100.86 28.91 -16.73
CA VAL A 236 102.18 28.85 -17.37
C VAL A 236 102.04 29.34 -18.80
N THR A 237 102.82 30.35 -19.17
CA THR A 237 102.96 30.82 -20.55
C THR A 237 104.25 30.24 -21.13
N TRP A 238 104.14 29.41 -22.16
CA TRP A 238 105.28 29.11 -23.02
C TRP A 238 105.40 30.26 -24.03
N GLU A 239 106.59 30.85 -24.14
CA GLU A 239 106.86 31.93 -25.09
C GLU A 239 106.34 31.51 -26.49
N SER A 240 105.26 32.17 -26.93
CA SER A 240 104.52 32.02 -28.20
C SER A 240 103.40 30.95 -28.36
N GLY A 241 102.85 30.36 -27.29
CA GLY A 241 101.65 29.47 -27.36
C GLY A 241 100.37 30.01 -26.68
N PRO A 242 99.16 29.48 -26.98
CA PRO A 242 97.93 29.87 -26.27
C PRO A 242 98.01 29.49 -24.78
N ILE A 243 97.55 30.40 -23.93
CA ILE A 243 97.60 30.29 -22.47
C ILE A 243 96.92 28.99 -22.00
N ARG A 244 97.66 28.13 -21.30
CA ARG A 244 97.17 26.88 -20.74
C ARG A 244 97.34 26.91 -19.21
N LEU A 245 96.30 26.55 -18.45
CA LEU A 245 96.53 26.13 -17.06
C LEU A 245 97.16 24.75 -17.13
N GLU A 246 98.42 24.67 -16.74
CA GLU A 246 99.08 23.43 -16.37
C GLU A 246 98.85 23.28 -14.86
N PRO A 247 98.35 22.13 -14.40
CA PRO A 247 98.13 21.95 -12.98
C PRO A 247 99.55 21.84 -12.37
N SER A 248 99.94 22.72 -11.44
CA SER A 248 101.33 22.82 -10.93
C SER A 248 101.80 21.61 -10.11
N TRP A 249 101.06 20.50 -10.15
CA TRP A 249 101.45 19.19 -9.63
C TRP A 249 102.52 18.55 -10.52
N GLN A 250 103.63 19.24 -10.74
CA GLN A 250 104.90 18.53 -10.77
C GLN A 250 105.13 18.21 -9.30
N PRO A 251 104.98 16.95 -8.83
CA PRO A 251 105.37 16.63 -7.47
C PRO A 251 106.81 17.11 -7.36
N ASN A 252 107.09 18.08 -6.48
CA ASN A 252 108.45 18.35 -6.09
C ASN A 252 109.10 16.97 -5.85
N ALA A 253 110.30 16.70 -6.38
CA ALA A 253 110.91 15.36 -6.32
C ALA A 253 110.91 14.76 -4.90
N LYS A 254 110.80 15.62 -3.87
CA LYS A 254 110.62 15.26 -2.46
C LYS A 254 109.26 14.63 -2.08
N TYR A 255 108.23 14.78 -2.91
CA TYR A 255 106.84 14.32 -2.69
C TYR A 255 106.32 13.36 -3.76
N ALA A 256 107.06 13.13 -4.85
CA ALA A 256 106.72 12.09 -5.84
C ALA A 256 106.53 10.71 -5.18
N ASP A 257 107.43 10.35 -4.25
CA ASP A 257 107.37 9.11 -3.48
C ASP A 257 106.20 9.07 -2.47
N LEU A 258 105.69 10.22 -2.03
CA LEU A 258 104.61 10.30 -1.03
C LEU A 258 103.21 10.08 -1.62
N PHE A 259 103.06 10.17 -2.94
CA PHE A 259 101.81 9.88 -3.64
C PHE A 259 101.73 8.46 -4.21
N THR A 260 102.86 7.77 -4.42
CA THR A 260 102.91 6.47 -5.11
C THR A 260 103.33 5.27 -4.25
N ASP A 261 103.83 5.46 -3.03
CA ASP A 261 104.31 4.35 -2.19
C ASP A 261 103.25 3.88 -1.17
N TRP A 262 102.72 2.67 -1.37
CA TRP A 262 101.84 1.98 -0.42
C TRP A 262 102.60 1.22 0.67
N GLY A 263 103.93 1.10 0.59
CA GLY A 263 104.69 0.21 1.44
C GLY A 263 106.05 0.77 1.83
N ASN A 264 106.10 1.63 2.86
CA ASN A 264 107.19 1.71 3.84
C ASN A 264 106.96 2.83 4.87
N GLY A 265 106.45 2.49 6.06
CA GLY A 265 106.77 3.11 7.36
C GLY A 265 106.62 4.63 7.60
N ARG A 266 106.26 5.46 6.61
CA ARG A 266 105.98 6.90 6.81
C ARG A 266 104.51 7.09 7.19
N SER A 267 104.26 7.80 8.29
CA SER A 267 102.92 7.95 8.86
C SER A 267 101.96 8.67 7.92
N ALA A 268 100.66 8.47 8.14
CA ALA A 268 99.54 9.02 7.36
C ALA A 268 99.46 10.56 7.29
N ASP A 269 100.47 11.28 7.78
CA ASP A 269 100.43 12.71 8.09
C ASP A 269 100.89 13.61 6.95
N SER A 270 101.45 13.04 5.87
CA SER A 270 102.05 13.82 4.77
C SER A 270 101.31 13.72 3.42
N GLN A 271 100.09 13.15 3.39
CA GLN A 271 99.32 12.95 2.16
C GLN A 271 98.13 13.93 2.05
N PRO A 272 97.99 14.69 0.94
CA PRO A 272 96.98 15.75 0.76
C PRO A 272 95.54 15.33 0.99
N ILE A 273 95.20 14.17 0.45
CA ILE A 273 93.93 13.47 0.47
C ILE A 273 94.33 12.03 0.13
N ARG A 274 93.98 11.02 0.95
CA ARG A 274 94.37 9.63 0.63
C ARG A 274 93.67 9.18 -0.65
N ALA A 275 94.46 8.81 -1.66
CA ALA A 275 94.08 8.66 -3.06
C ALA A 275 93.23 7.40 -3.41
N TYR A 276 92.32 6.98 -2.52
CA TYR A 276 91.29 5.99 -2.86
C TYR A 276 89.95 6.67 -3.18
N PHE A 277 89.99 7.88 -3.72
CA PHE A 277 88.83 8.57 -4.31
C PHE A 277 88.35 7.96 -5.64
N VAL A 278 88.93 6.83 -6.05
CA VAL A 278 89.28 6.70 -7.45
C VAL A 278 89.24 5.27 -7.92
N ASP A 279 88.04 4.77 -8.16
CA ASP A 279 87.78 3.96 -9.34
C ASP A 279 86.27 3.81 -9.53
N HIS A 280 85.76 4.23 -10.69
CA HIS A 280 84.36 4.07 -11.13
C HIS A 280 83.26 4.83 -10.36
N TRP A 281 83.57 5.68 -9.36
CA TRP A 281 82.51 6.37 -8.60
C TRP A 281 81.48 7.13 -9.43
N ARG A 282 81.93 7.82 -10.49
CA ARG A 282 81.03 8.51 -11.42
C ARG A 282 80.28 7.54 -12.32
N ASP A 283 80.89 6.42 -12.72
CA ASP A 283 80.21 5.42 -13.54
C ASP A 283 79.06 4.79 -12.78
N GLU A 284 79.29 4.43 -11.51
CA GLU A 284 78.26 3.94 -10.61
C GLU A 284 77.18 5.00 -10.39
N LEU A 285 77.55 6.28 -10.24
CA LEU A 285 76.61 7.39 -10.15
C LEU A 285 75.77 7.56 -11.45
N GLU A 286 76.39 7.56 -12.63
CA GLU A 286 75.73 7.75 -13.93
C GLU A 286 74.79 6.57 -14.27
N VAL A 287 75.21 5.34 -13.93
CA VAL A 287 74.39 4.12 -14.08
C VAL A 287 73.20 4.17 -13.12
N SER A 288 73.42 4.49 -11.85
CA SER A 288 72.34 4.55 -10.84
C SER A 288 71.36 5.70 -11.08
N LEU A 289 71.78 6.80 -11.74
CA LEU A 289 70.92 7.91 -12.13
C LEU A 289 70.25 7.75 -13.51
N ASN A 290 70.45 6.62 -14.20
CA ASN A 290 69.84 6.30 -15.51
C ASN A 290 69.94 7.43 -16.55
N LYS A 291 71.07 8.15 -16.61
CA LYS A 291 71.28 9.26 -17.56
C LYS A 291 72.59 9.12 -18.33
N LYS A 292 72.54 8.44 -19.49
CA LYS A 292 73.62 8.51 -20.50
C LYS A 292 73.33 9.65 -21.46
N GLY A 293 73.87 10.84 -21.21
CA GLY A 293 73.76 11.94 -22.19
C GLY A 293 74.25 13.31 -21.74
N ASN A 294 73.93 13.73 -20.51
CA ASN A 294 74.33 15.04 -20.01
C ASN A 294 75.69 14.99 -19.32
N ARG A 295 76.76 14.93 -20.13
CA ARG A 295 78.15 14.90 -19.65
C ARG A 295 78.57 16.14 -18.87
N PHE A 296 77.75 17.20 -18.93
CA PHE A 296 78.00 18.52 -18.36
C PHE A 296 77.58 18.67 -16.89
N LEU A 297 76.83 17.73 -16.31
CA LEU A 297 76.27 17.82 -14.96
C LEU A 297 77.05 17.05 -13.88
N TYR A 298 78.28 16.59 -14.16
CA TYR A 298 79.05 15.78 -13.20
C TYR A 298 80.53 16.18 -13.18
N PRO A 299 81.22 16.10 -12.01
CA PRO A 299 82.66 16.29 -11.92
C PRO A 299 83.41 15.24 -12.76
N PRO A 300 84.72 15.39 -12.99
CA PRO A 300 85.51 14.44 -13.75
C PRO A 300 85.45 13.02 -13.18
N LYS A 301 85.34 12.03 -14.08
CA LYS A 301 85.04 10.60 -13.80
C LYS A 301 85.99 9.89 -12.84
N SER A 302 87.22 10.36 -12.74
CA SER A 302 88.26 9.74 -11.94
C SER A 302 89.38 10.75 -11.69
N ILE A 303 89.98 10.74 -10.50
CA ILE A 303 91.22 11.48 -10.23
C ILE A 303 92.42 10.80 -10.91
N VAL A 304 92.34 9.50 -11.27
CA VAL A 304 93.44 8.66 -11.80
C VAL A 304 93.02 8.02 -13.11
N ASP A 305 93.89 7.99 -14.13
CA ASP A 305 93.58 7.30 -15.39
C ASP A 305 94.08 5.85 -15.39
N ARG A 306 93.16 4.88 -15.50
CA ARG A 306 93.50 3.46 -15.67
C ARG A 306 93.87 3.07 -17.11
N SER A 307 93.80 3.99 -18.08
CA SER A 307 93.97 3.67 -19.50
C SER A 307 95.43 3.60 -19.99
N VAL A 308 96.43 3.82 -19.14
CA VAL A 308 97.84 3.59 -19.50
C VAL A 308 98.20 2.11 -19.27
N LYS A 309 97.66 1.22 -20.12
CA LYS A 309 98.21 -0.13 -20.29
C LYS A 309 99.29 -0.06 -21.37
N ASP A 310 100.56 -0.10 -20.98
CA ASP A 310 101.62 -0.40 -21.95
C ASP A 310 101.56 -1.89 -22.27
N TYR A 311 100.93 -2.25 -23.40
CA TYR A 311 100.58 -3.63 -23.73
C TYR A 311 101.80 -4.53 -24.06
N ASN A 312 103.02 -3.97 -24.05
CA ASN A 312 104.22 -4.64 -24.56
C ASN A 312 105.24 -5.10 -23.50
N ARG A 313 105.00 -4.90 -22.19
CA ARG A 313 105.79 -5.51 -21.11
C ARG A 313 104.84 -5.89 -20.00
N GLY A 314 104.73 -7.18 -19.68
CA GLY A 314 103.81 -7.71 -18.66
C GLY A 314 104.13 -7.32 -17.21
N GLU A 315 104.42 -6.04 -16.95
CA GLU A 315 104.62 -5.43 -15.64
C GLU A 315 103.46 -4.46 -15.35
N TRP A 316 102.99 -4.43 -14.10
CA TRP A 316 102.00 -3.46 -13.65
C TRP A 316 102.60 -2.04 -13.73
N PRO A 317 101.89 -1.04 -14.29
CA PRO A 317 102.42 0.31 -14.37
C PRO A 317 102.54 0.93 -12.96
N ASN A 318 103.77 1.19 -12.52
CA ASN A 318 104.13 1.79 -11.22
C ASN A 318 103.95 3.33 -11.18
N ASN A 319 102.97 3.88 -11.90
CA ASN A 319 102.83 5.32 -12.08
C ASN A 319 101.35 5.71 -12.23
N TRP A 320 100.69 5.90 -11.09
CA TRP A 320 99.33 6.42 -10.98
C TRP A 320 99.30 7.91 -11.38
N GLN A 321 99.15 8.21 -12.67
CA GLN A 321 98.98 9.59 -13.15
C GLN A 321 97.53 10.05 -12.98
N MET A 322 97.36 11.32 -12.58
CA MET A 322 96.03 11.91 -12.49
C MET A 322 95.35 11.94 -13.86
N SER A 323 94.03 11.73 -13.92
CA SER A 323 93.32 11.75 -15.20
C SER A 323 93.38 13.13 -15.84
N LYS A 324 93.64 13.17 -17.16
CA LYS A 324 93.74 14.42 -17.90
C LYS A 324 92.48 15.27 -17.76
N LYS A 325 91.31 14.62 -17.69
CA LYS A 325 90.01 15.28 -17.49
C LYS A 325 89.84 15.88 -16.10
N PHE A 326 90.46 15.30 -15.06
CA PHE A 326 90.46 15.87 -13.71
C PHE A 326 91.36 17.10 -13.63
N GLN A 327 92.59 16.96 -14.13
CA GLN A 327 93.56 18.04 -14.29
C GLN A 327 92.99 19.22 -15.09
N ASP A 328 92.24 18.95 -16.16
CA ASP A 328 91.71 19.99 -17.02
C ASP A 328 90.49 20.72 -16.43
N ASN A 329 89.93 20.31 -15.27
CA ASN A 329 88.69 20.90 -14.73
C ASN A 329 88.77 21.40 -13.27
N VAL A 330 89.77 20.99 -12.50
CA VAL A 330 89.97 21.46 -11.11
C VAL A 330 90.88 22.69 -11.09
N GLY A 331 90.49 23.70 -10.32
CA GLY A 331 91.22 24.96 -10.16
C GLY A 331 91.99 25.04 -8.85
N THR A 332 91.34 24.71 -7.72
CA THR A 332 91.94 24.79 -6.38
C THR A 332 91.50 23.60 -5.52
N ILE A 333 92.41 23.07 -4.71
CA ILE A 333 92.14 22.04 -3.70
C ILE A 333 92.64 22.56 -2.35
N LEU A 334 91.81 22.41 -1.32
CA LEU A 334 92.14 22.69 0.08
C LEU A 334 92.03 21.38 0.86
N GLY A 335 93.04 21.03 1.63
CA GLY A 335 93.08 19.80 2.44
C GLY A 335 93.30 20.11 3.92
N PHE A 336 92.64 19.35 4.79
CA PHE A 336 92.72 19.50 6.25
C PHE A 336 92.99 18.16 6.92
N GLY A 337 94.01 18.10 7.76
CA GLY A 337 94.29 16.97 8.64
C GLY A 337 93.76 17.20 10.04
N TYR A 338 93.06 16.22 10.60
CA TYR A 338 92.59 16.24 11.98
C TYR A 338 93.06 14.99 12.72
N ASN A 339 93.46 15.12 13.98
CA ASN A 339 93.88 14.02 14.85
C ASN A 339 93.09 14.11 16.15
N THR A 340 92.41 13.02 16.51
CA THR A 340 91.58 13.00 17.71
C THR A 340 92.30 12.65 19.00
N GLY A 341 93.61 12.41 18.95
CA GLY A 341 94.41 11.94 20.08
C GLY A 341 94.26 10.43 20.32
N ALA A 342 95.16 9.86 21.15
CA ALA A 342 95.11 8.45 21.56
C ALA A 342 93.97 8.22 22.57
N LYS A 343 92.98 7.38 22.23
CA LYS A 343 91.79 7.14 23.07
C LYS A 343 91.69 5.66 23.52
N PRO A 344 91.44 5.36 24.81
CA PRO A 344 91.14 4.01 25.29
C PRO A 344 89.70 3.57 24.89
N TYR A 345 89.48 2.26 24.73
CA TYR A 345 88.24 1.63 24.22
C TYR A 345 86.97 1.96 25.06
N HIS A 346 86.30 3.09 24.80
CA HIS A 346 85.03 3.47 25.43
C HIS A 346 84.11 4.27 24.47
N ASP A 347 82.84 4.38 24.86
CA ASP A 347 81.71 4.94 24.11
C ASP A 347 81.76 6.48 24.00
N TYR A 348 81.74 7.02 22.78
CA TYR A 348 81.88 8.45 22.47
C TYR A 348 80.54 9.05 22.01
N ASN A 349 80.04 10.12 22.65
CA ASN A 349 78.72 10.68 22.32
C ASN A 349 78.76 12.14 21.81
N ASP A 350 79.92 12.82 21.83
CA ASP A 350 80.09 14.20 21.36
C ASP A 350 81.53 14.42 20.83
N GLN A 351 81.74 15.35 19.89
CA GLN A 351 83.04 15.65 19.23
C GLN A 351 83.15 17.14 18.86
N ASN A 352 84.27 17.57 18.26
CA ASN A 352 84.39 18.90 17.66
C ASN A 352 84.02 18.88 16.18
N TRP A 353 83.50 20.01 15.71
CA TRP A 353 83.27 20.29 14.29
C TRP A 353 83.94 21.61 13.92
N PHE A 354 84.15 21.83 12.63
CA PHE A 354 84.72 23.09 12.14
C PHE A 354 84.07 23.54 10.85
N LYS A 355 84.11 24.85 10.67
CA LYS A 355 83.48 25.55 9.56
C LYS A 355 84.51 26.36 8.81
N VAL A 356 84.43 26.32 7.50
CA VAL A 356 85.32 27.02 6.59
C VAL A 356 84.47 27.93 5.73
N THR A 357 84.69 29.24 5.84
CA THR A 357 84.02 30.23 5.00
C THR A 357 85.04 30.85 4.04
N PHE A 358 84.68 30.99 2.76
CA PHE A 358 85.53 31.62 1.75
C PHE A 358 84.70 32.18 0.59
N LYS A 359 85.28 33.06 -0.22
CA LYS A 359 84.61 33.62 -1.40
C LYS A 359 85.22 33.13 -2.70
N THR A 360 84.38 32.98 -3.72
CA THR A 360 84.81 32.72 -5.10
C THR A 360 84.18 33.71 -6.06
N ARG A 361 84.82 33.94 -7.20
CA ARG A 361 84.25 34.72 -8.30
C ARG A 361 84.48 34.04 -9.64
N LYS A 362 83.92 34.59 -10.71
CA LYS A 362 84.21 34.14 -12.07
C LYS A 362 85.72 34.15 -12.34
N ASN A 363 86.23 33.09 -12.93
CA ASN A 363 87.61 33.10 -13.43
C ASN A 363 87.67 33.75 -14.82
N ASP A 364 87.82 35.07 -14.87
CA ASP A 364 87.82 35.84 -16.13
C ASP A 364 88.95 35.45 -17.09
N LEU A 365 90.08 34.94 -16.57
CA LEU A 365 91.21 34.47 -17.38
C LEU A 365 90.88 33.18 -18.16
N ARG A 366 89.83 32.45 -17.78
CA ARG A 366 89.35 31.26 -18.49
C ARG A 366 88.18 31.53 -19.42
N PHE A 367 87.39 32.56 -19.16
CA PHE A 367 86.16 32.86 -19.90
C PHE A 367 86.28 34.18 -20.66
N ASN A 368 86.75 34.11 -21.91
CA ASN A 368 86.66 35.20 -22.89
C ASN A 368 85.67 34.81 -24.03
N VAL A 369 85.42 35.74 -24.95
CA VAL A 369 84.51 35.54 -26.12
C VAL A 369 84.77 34.28 -26.97
N LYS A 370 85.92 33.62 -26.82
CA LYS A 370 86.29 32.40 -27.57
C LYS A 370 86.21 31.10 -26.74
N ASN A 371 85.87 31.17 -25.46
CA ASN A 371 85.89 30.02 -24.56
C ASN A 371 84.60 29.98 -23.70
N THR A 372 83.48 29.72 -24.37
CA THR A 372 82.13 29.76 -23.79
C THR A 372 81.67 28.37 -23.35
N GLY A 373 81.83 28.06 -22.06
CA GLY A 373 81.15 26.92 -21.42
C GLY A 373 82.07 26.06 -20.55
N GLY A 374 81.82 26.07 -19.23
CA GLY A 374 82.48 25.19 -18.27
C GLY A 374 81.70 25.13 -16.97
N LEU A 375 81.54 23.94 -16.39
CA LEU A 375 80.81 23.73 -15.14
C LEU A 375 81.52 24.46 -13.98
N ALA A 376 80.82 25.38 -13.32
CA ALA A 376 81.27 25.96 -12.06
C ALA A 376 80.81 25.05 -10.92
N TYR A 377 81.73 24.54 -10.11
CA TYR A 377 81.37 23.69 -8.97
C TYR A 377 82.28 23.88 -7.77
N VAL A 378 81.69 23.72 -6.59
CA VAL A 378 82.35 23.60 -5.29
C VAL A 378 81.99 22.24 -4.70
N MET A 379 83.01 21.48 -4.33
CA MET A 379 82.88 20.14 -3.77
C MET A 379 83.61 20.07 -2.43
N ALA A 380 83.04 19.36 -1.47
CA ALA A 380 83.61 19.15 -0.14
C ALA A 380 83.38 17.70 0.26
N GLY A 381 84.35 17.10 0.93
CA GLY A 381 84.25 15.71 1.36
C GLY A 381 85.25 15.36 2.45
N PHE A 382 85.10 14.16 3.01
CA PHE A 382 86.00 13.65 4.04
C PHE A 382 86.37 12.18 3.79
N THR A 383 87.49 11.77 4.38
CA THR A 383 87.95 10.38 4.43
C THR A 383 88.38 10.03 5.84
N THR A 384 87.92 8.88 6.34
CA THR A 384 88.39 8.26 7.58
C THR A 384 89.08 6.95 7.23
N PHE A 385 90.36 6.80 7.59
CA PHE A 385 91.09 5.55 7.38
C PHE A 385 90.94 4.66 8.62
N ASP A 386 90.25 3.53 8.46
CA ASP A 386 90.41 2.32 9.25
C ASP A 386 90.59 1.14 8.28
N LYS A 387 91.55 0.25 8.54
CA LYS A 387 91.98 -0.83 7.63
C LYS A 387 90.84 -1.78 7.21
N ASN A 388 89.68 -1.73 7.88
CA ASN A 388 88.60 -2.69 7.72
C ASN A 388 87.28 -2.10 7.17
N THR A 389 87.13 -0.77 7.04
CA THR A 389 85.88 -0.17 6.50
C THR A 389 86.17 1.08 5.67
N ASN A 390 86.19 0.93 4.34
CA ASN A 390 86.37 2.03 3.39
C ASN A 390 85.10 2.92 3.35
N ILE A 391 85.01 3.95 4.19
CA ILE A 391 83.86 4.87 4.23
C ILE A 391 84.21 6.23 3.61
N TYR A 392 83.45 6.64 2.61
CA TYR A 392 83.61 7.89 1.86
C TYR A 392 82.27 8.62 1.74
N SER A 393 82.26 9.94 1.94
CA SER A 393 81.10 10.79 1.61
C SER A 393 81.55 12.14 1.06
N PHE A 394 80.84 12.62 0.05
CA PHE A 394 81.06 13.93 -0.54
C PHE A 394 79.75 14.65 -0.80
N ASN A 395 79.85 15.96 -0.79
CA ASN A 395 78.79 16.91 -1.07
C ASN A 395 79.33 17.88 -2.13
N TRP A 396 78.52 18.20 -3.14
CA TRP A 396 78.92 19.17 -4.14
C TRP A 396 77.73 19.96 -4.68
N LYS A 397 78.02 21.20 -5.09
CA LYS A 397 77.09 22.12 -5.74
C LYS A 397 77.70 22.56 -7.07
N ALA A 398 76.88 22.59 -8.11
CA ALA A 398 77.34 22.94 -9.45
C ALA A 398 76.30 23.72 -10.26
N ALA A 399 76.78 24.53 -11.19
CA ALA A 399 75.99 25.28 -12.13
C ALA A 399 76.71 25.47 -13.48
N ASP A 400 75.92 25.73 -14.51
CA ASP A 400 76.40 26.09 -15.85
C ASP A 400 76.72 27.60 -15.91
N VAL A 401 77.72 27.96 -16.71
CA VAL A 401 78.15 29.35 -16.94
C VAL A 401 78.08 29.60 -18.44
N ASN A 402 76.91 30.01 -18.97
CA ASN A 402 76.74 30.30 -20.40
C ASN A 402 75.74 31.44 -20.70
N PRO A 403 76.20 32.64 -21.09
CA PRO A 403 75.32 33.79 -21.35
C PRO A 403 74.61 33.85 -22.73
N ASN A 404 74.80 32.89 -23.67
CA ASN A 404 74.38 33.05 -25.09
C ASN A 404 73.37 32.02 -25.68
N ARG A 405 72.64 31.20 -24.89
CA ARG A 405 71.57 30.32 -25.44
C ARG A 405 70.22 31.05 -25.52
N GLN A 406 69.66 31.23 -26.73
CA GLN A 406 68.25 31.64 -26.93
C GLN A 406 67.33 30.42 -26.84
N ASN A 407 66.45 30.35 -25.83
CA ASN A 407 65.44 29.30 -25.67
C ASN A 407 64.05 29.83 -26.08
N TYR A 408 63.28 29.05 -26.86
CA TYR A 408 61.84 29.31 -27.03
C TYR A 408 61.06 28.76 -25.82
N SER A 409 59.89 29.35 -25.54
CA SER A 409 58.94 28.89 -24.51
C SER A 409 57.51 28.85 -25.05
N ILE A 410 56.67 27.97 -24.49
CA ILE A 410 55.24 27.95 -24.78
C ILE A 410 54.44 28.12 -23.50
N GLU A 411 53.31 28.80 -23.56
CA GLU A 411 52.34 28.96 -22.47
C GLU A 411 51.01 28.37 -22.92
N ILE A 412 50.40 27.45 -22.16
CA ILE A 412 49.05 26.93 -22.45
C ILE A 412 48.09 27.52 -21.42
N LYS A 413 47.08 28.26 -21.90
CA LYS A 413 45.99 28.86 -21.12
C LYS A 413 44.69 28.12 -21.38
N GLU A 414 44.26 27.30 -20.44
CA GLU A 414 43.03 26.52 -20.51
C GLU A 414 41.88 27.27 -19.84
N PHE A 415 40.72 27.34 -20.48
CA PHE A 415 39.49 27.87 -19.90
C PHE A 415 38.26 27.16 -20.47
N LYS A 416 37.20 27.02 -19.67
CA LYS A 416 35.92 26.48 -20.12
C LYS A 416 34.96 27.62 -20.46
N GLU A 417 33.94 27.31 -21.25
CA GLU A 417 32.83 28.23 -21.45
C GLU A 417 32.16 28.62 -20.11
N LYS A 418 31.77 29.89 -20.01
CA LYS A 418 31.21 30.49 -18.81
C LYS A 418 29.97 29.69 -18.35
N ASP A 419 29.86 29.47 -17.04
CA ASP A 419 28.72 28.78 -16.40
C ASP A 419 28.58 27.26 -16.71
N SER A 420 29.60 26.60 -17.29
CA SER A 420 29.58 25.14 -17.45
C SER A 420 29.77 24.40 -16.11
N LYS A 421 28.78 23.57 -15.76
CA LYS A 421 28.78 22.70 -14.56
C LYS A 421 29.70 21.48 -14.65
N TYR A 422 30.21 21.17 -15.84
CA TYR A 422 31.02 19.98 -16.09
C TYR A 422 32.51 20.27 -15.83
N LYS A 423 33.22 19.29 -15.25
CA LYS A 423 34.66 19.38 -14.97
C LYS A 423 35.47 19.17 -16.25
N LEU A 424 36.61 19.84 -16.36
CA LEU A 424 37.55 19.63 -17.47
C LEU A 424 38.04 18.17 -17.50
N PRO A 425 38.28 17.59 -18.69
CA PRO A 425 38.72 16.21 -18.83
C PRO A 425 40.14 16.04 -18.25
N ASN A 426 40.35 15.02 -17.41
CA ASN A 426 41.67 14.69 -16.85
C ASN A 426 42.53 13.91 -17.83
N SER A 427 41.88 13.24 -18.79
CA SER A 427 42.50 12.42 -19.81
C SER A 427 42.94 13.19 -21.08
N VAL A 428 43.04 14.52 -21.00
CA VAL A 428 43.45 15.34 -22.15
C VAL A 428 44.98 15.45 -22.24
N SER A 429 45.47 15.28 -23.46
CA SER A 429 46.87 15.46 -23.83
C SER A 429 46.98 16.38 -25.02
N TYR A 430 48.11 17.09 -25.13
CA TYR A 430 48.36 17.99 -26.24
C TYR A 430 49.58 17.56 -27.05
N GLN A 431 49.43 17.59 -28.36
CA GLN A 431 50.53 17.47 -29.31
C GLN A 431 50.81 18.82 -29.95
N LEU A 432 52.08 19.20 -29.99
CA LEU A 432 52.53 20.39 -30.68
C LEU A 432 52.76 20.06 -32.15
N VAL A 433 52.04 20.74 -33.03
CA VAL A 433 51.98 20.43 -34.45
C VAL A 433 52.35 21.67 -35.25
N ARG A 434 53.24 21.48 -36.23
CA ARG A 434 53.47 22.46 -37.28
C ARG A 434 52.38 22.30 -38.34
N PRO A 435 51.55 23.32 -38.64
CA PRO A 435 50.49 23.20 -39.63
C PRO A 435 51.05 23.02 -41.06
N ALA A 436 50.28 22.36 -41.92
CA ALA A 436 50.61 22.21 -43.33
C ALA A 436 50.47 23.56 -44.09
N GLY A 437 51.48 23.92 -44.90
CA GLY A 437 51.45 25.14 -45.70
C GLY A 437 52.76 25.43 -46.43
N ASN A 438 52.68 26.09 -47.61
CA ASN A 438 53.81 26.50 -48.45
C ASN A 438 54.87 25.39 -48.71
N GLY A 439 54.43 24.21 -49.13
CA GLY A 439 55.32 23.11 -49.55
C GLY A 439 55.87 22.24 -48.42
N LEU A 440 55.34 22.34 -47.20
CA LEU A 440 55.70 21.49 -46.05
C LEU A 440 54.48 20.67 -45.57
N GLU A 441 54.70 19.39 -45.26
CA GLU A 441 53.70 18.51 -44.62
C GLU A 441 53.52 18.86 -43.13
N GLU A 442 52.32 18.59 -42.62
CA GLU A 442 52.02 18.62 -41.19
C GLU A 442 52.97 17.67 -40.46
N ALA A 443 53.65 18.15 -39.42
CA ALA A 443 54.61 17.35 -38.67
C ALA A 443 54.45 17.59 -37.17
N VAL A 444 54.40 16.48 -36.41
CA VAL A 444 54.40 16.49 -34.94
C VAL A 444 55.83 16.70 -34.46
N VAL A 445 56.01 17.59 -33.47
CA VAL A 445 57.33 17.82 -32.87
C VAL A 445 57.78 16.53 -32.12
N PRO A 446 58.96 15.95 -32.42
CA PRO A 446 59.42 14.69 -31.80
C PRO A 446 59.58 14.77 -30.27
N GLU A 447 59.27 13.67 -29.57
CA GLU A 447 59.48 13.43 -28.12
C GLU A 447 58.81 14.43 -27.16
N GLN A 448 57.76 15.14 -27.59
CA GLN A 448 57.15 16.25 -26.84
C GLN A 448 55.62 16.12 -26.70
N SER A 449 55.11 14.97 -26.22
CA SER A 449 53.72 14.92 -25.76
C SER A 449 53.59 15.71 -24.46
N ILE A 450 52.77 16.76 -24.49
CA ILE A 450 52.50 17.56 -23.30
C ILE A 450 51.38 16.84 -22.56
N THR A 451 51.75 15.96 -21.64
CA THR A 451 50.83 15.35 -20.69
C THR A 451 50.63 16.29 -19.51
N LEU A 452 49.38 16.54 -19.15
CA LEU A 452 49.04 17.31 -17.96
C LEU A 452 49.14 16.34 -16.77
N SER A 453 50.09 16.57 -15.88
CA SER A 453 50.11 15.89 -14.58
C SER A 453 48.86 16.25 -13.77
N ASP A 454 48.20 15.23 -13.20
CA ASP A 454 46.98 15.38 -12.38
C ASP A 454 47.24 16.40 -11.26
N ASN A 455 46.63 17.57 -11.41
CA ASN A 455 46.76 18.66 -10.48
C ASN A 455 45.34 19.06 -10.08
N GLY A 456 44.94 18.76 -8.84
CA GLY A 456 43.58 19.02 -8.32
C GLY A 456 43.11 20.47 -8.47
N GLN A 457 44.04 21.40 -8.71
CA GLN A 457 43.76 22.81 -9.01
C GLN A 457 43.16 23.05 -10.41
N ARG A 458 43.37 22.16 -11.39
CA ARG A 458 42.85 22.28 -12.77
C ARG A 458 41.34 22.00 -12.86
N ASN A 459 40.83 21.20 -11.93
CA ASN A 459 39.50 20.58 -12.07
C ASN A 459 38.32 21.54 -11.77
N ASN A 460 38.60 22.71 -11.16
CA ASN A 460 37.59 23.66 -10.66
C ASN A 460 37.78 25.10 -11.17
N VAL A 461 38.49 25.31 -12.30
CA VAL A 461 38.82 26.67 -12.77
C VAL A 461 37.70 27.24 -13.64
N ASP A 462 36.96 28.22 -13.10
CA ASP A 462 35.90 28.95 -13.81
C ASP A 462 36.40 30.15 -14.64
N THR A 463 37.72 30.44 -14.61
CA THR A 463 38.32 31.61 -15.28
C THR A 463 39.40 31.24 -16.28
N TRP A 464 40.62 30.88 -15.86
CA TRP A 464 41.69 30.39 -16.74
C TRP A 464 42.80 29.71 -15.92
N TYR A 465 43.42 28.66 -16.46
CA TYR A 465 44.58 27.95 -15.88
C TYR A 465 45.74 28.04 -16.86
N SER A 466 46.89 28.59 -16.45
CA SER A 466 48.06 28.75 -17.33
C SER A 466 49.26 27.93 -16.88
N ARG A 467 50.01 27.36 -17.83
CA ARG A 467 51.28 26.68 -17.58
C ARG A 467 52.31 27.03 -18.65
N ILE A 468 53.52 27.40 -18.21
CA ILE A 468 54.65 27.70 -19.09
C ILE A 468 55.59 26.50 -19.16
N TYR A 469 56.00 26.15 -20.37
CA TYR A 469 56.97 25.11 -20.66
C TYR A 469 58.20 25.79 -21.28
N ASN A 470 59.31 25.78 -20.53
CA ASN A 470 60.57 26.41 -20.93
C ASN A 470 61.54 25.38 -21.53
N SER A 471 62.37 25.85 -22.47
CA SER A 471 63.46 25.16 -23.16
C SER A 471 63.06 24.29 -24.36
N PHE A 472 62.99 24.94 -25.52
CA PHE A 472 63.20 24.26 -26.79
C PHE A 472 64.52 24.72 -27.42
N ASP A 473 65.43 23.77 -27.63
CA ASP A 473 66.75 24.06 -28.20
C ASP A 473 66.67 24.18 -29.72
N LYS A 474 66.93 25.39 -30.24
CA LYS A 474 66.96 25.69 -31.67
C LYS A 474 68.05 24.89 -32.41
N ALA A 475 69.15 24.53 -31.74
CA ALA A 475 70.27 23.83 -32.34
C ALA A 475 70.00 22.34 -32.56
N ALA A 476 69.07 21.75 -31.81
CA ALA A 476 68.79 20.32 -31.88
C ALA A 476 68.10 19.89 -33.18
N ASN A 477 67.32 20.78 -33.85
CA ASN A 477 66.60 20.45 -35.10
C ASN A 477 66.34 21.71 -35.98
N PRO A 478 67.36 22.28 -36.64
CA PRO A 478 67.25 23.58 -37.35
C PRO A 478 66.16 23.64 -38.43
N THR A 479 65.92 22.51 -39.11
CA THR A 479 64.93 22.34 -40.19
C THR A 479 63.48 22.34 -39.70
N PHE A 480 63.24 22.17 -38.40
CA PHE A 480 61.91 22.19 -37.80
C PHE A 480 61.46 23.60 -37.39
N TRP A 481 62.43 24.47 -37.04
CA TRP A 481 62.21 25.84 -36.57
C TRP A 481 62.17 26.88 -37.69
N THR A 482 62.56 26.51 -38.90
CA THR A 482 62.65 27.44 -40.04
C THR A 482 62.05 26.84 -41.31
N ALA A 483 61.41 27.68 -42.12
CA ALA A 483 60.96 27.33 -43.46
C ALA A 483 61.57 28.31 -44.47
N GLN A 484 61.88 27.83 -45.69
CA GLN A 484 62.32 28.71 -46.76
C GLN A 484 61.13 29.47 -47.36
N TYR A 485 61.21 30.79 -47.36
CA TYR A 485 60.25 31.67 -48.01
C TYR A 485 61.01 32.65 -48.89
N ASN A 486 60.79 32.64 -50.20
CA ASN A 486 61.49 33.47 -51.19
C ASN A 486 63.03 33.45 -51.04
N GLY A 487 63.62 32.27 -50.79
CA GLY A 487 65.07 32.11 -50.63
C GLY A 487 65.66 32.57 -49.29
N GLN A 488 64.84 33.03 -48.33
CA GLN A 488 65.26 33.36 -46.97
C GLN A 488 64.69 32.36 -45.94
N ASN A 489 65.48 32.03 -44.92
CA ASN A 489 65.04 31.19 -43.80
C ASN A 489 64.19 32.03 -42.84
N LYS A 490 62.86 31.84 -42.84
CA LYS A 490 61.94 32.50 -41.90
C LYS A 490 61.66 31.58 -40.72
N ASN A 491 61.63 32.14 -39.50
CA ASN A 491 61.20 31.44 -38.30
C ASN A 491 59.69 31.16 -38.40
N ILE A 492 59.29 29.90 -38.21
CA ILE A 492 57.89 29.46 -38.27
C ILE A 492 57.32 29.11 -36.89
N PHE A 493 58.05 29.40 -35.82
CA PHE A 493 57.59 29.15 -34.45
C PHE A 493 56.24 29.80 -34.16
N GLU A 494 55.99 31.00 -34.69
CA GLU A 494 54.71 31.73 -34.54
C GLU A 494 53.50 31.01 -35.15
N THR A 495 53.71 30.05 -36.07
CA THR A 495 52.62 29.37 -36.78
C THR A 495 52.23 28.04 -36.16
N TRP A 496 52.85 27.62 -35.06
CA TRP A 496 52.58 26.30 -34.47
C TRP A 496 51.19 26.25 -33.82
N GLN A 497 50.59 25.05 -33.84
CA GLN A 497 49.26 24.77 -33.33
C GLN A 497 49.30 23.67 -32.27
N LEU A 498 48.30 23.67 -31.40
CA LEU A 498 48.11 22.67 -30.36
C LEU A 498 46.98 21.74 -30.76
N LYS A 499 47.26 20.43 -30.87
CA LYS A 499 46.28 19.40 -31.20
C LYS A 499 45.91 18.62 -29.93
N PRO A 500 44.68 18.78 -29.41
CA PRO A 500 44.24 18.09 -28.20
C PRO A 500 43.71 16.69 -28.51
N THR A 501 43.91 15.76 -27.56
CA THR A 501 43.32 14.41 -27.59
C THR A 501 42.81 14.05 -26.20
N ILE A 502 41.54 13.66 -26.08
CA ILE A 502 40.96 13.10 -24.84
C ILE A 502 41.00 11.58 -24.96
N SER A 503 41.70 10.90 -24.04
CA SER A 503 41.85 9.43 -24.12
C SER A 503 40.75 8.66 -23.41
N ASN A 504 39.98 9.28 -22.50
CA ASN A 504 38.82 8.66 -21.86
C ASN A 504 37.52 9.06 -22.61
N PRO A 505 36.84 8.12 -23.29
CA PRO A 505 35.61 8.43 -24.03
C PRO A 505 34.45 8.93 -23.17
N GLU A 506 34.41 8.60 -21.87
CA GLU A 506 33.38 9.09 -20.93
C GLU A 506 33.59 10.57 -20.57
N GLU A 507 34.80 11.10 -20.78
CA GLU A 507 35.13 12.52 -20.58
C GLU A 507 35.02 13.33 -21.88
N ASP A 508 34.87 12.67 -23.04
CA ASP A 508 34.79 13.32 -24.36
C ASP A 508 33.40 13.90 -24.63
N ILE A 509 32.95 14.81 -23.77
CA ILE A 509 31.77 15.67 -24.00
C ILE A 509 32.14 17.05 -24.52
N TRP A 510 33.43 17.29 -24.76
CA TRP A 510 34.00 18.60 -25.05
C TRP A 510 34.42 18.71 -26.51
N ASP A 511 34.20 19.89 -27.09
CA ASP A 511 34.95 20.38 -28.24
C ASP A 511 36.04 21.32 -27.73
N ILE A 512 37.29 21.05 -28.11
CA ILE A 512 38.46 21.79 -27.65
C ILE A 512 38.93 22.70 -28.79
N VAL A 513 38.79 24.01 -28.60
CA VAL A 513 39.20 25.03 -29.56
C VAL A 513 40.55 25.60 -29.13
N THR A 514 41.55 25.52 -29.99
CA THR A 514 42.91 26.02 -29.72
C THR A 514 43.25 27.20 -30.63
N THR A 515 43.85 28.24 -30.06
CA THR A 515 44.40 29.39 -30.81
C THR A 515 45.79 29.72 -30.28
N SER A 516 46.67 30.30 -31.10
CA SER A 516 48.03 30.65 -30.69
C SER A 516 48.35 32.11 -31.00
N LYS A 517 49.19 32.73 -30.16
CA LYS A 517 49.71 34.09 -30.35
C LYS A 517 51.10 34.24 -29.76
N VAL A 518 51.99 34.96 -30.45
CA VAL A 518 53.31 35.31 -29.90
C VAL A 518 53.11 36.31 -28.76
N ASP A 519 53.86 36.13 -27.68
CA ASP A 519 53.83 37.07 -26.58
C ASP A 519 54.40 38.44 -27.01
N PRO A 520 53.65 39.54 -26.84
CA PRO A 520 54.12 40.88 -27.21
C PRO A 520 55.41 41.31 -26.51
N ASN A 521 55.70 40.76 -25.32
CA ASN A 521 56.85 41.13 -24.51
C ASN A 521 58.07 40.19 -24.68
N ASP A 522 57.88 39.04 -25.31
CA ASP A 522 58.94 38.06 -25.61
C ASP A 522 58.65 37.35 -26.94
N SER A 523 59.38 37.74 -27.99
CA SER A 523 59.24 37.16 -29.33
C SER A 523 59.61 35.67 -29.41
N ASN A 524 60.20 35.10 -28.36
CA ASN A 524 60.53 33.68 -28.27
C ASN A 524 59.48 32.89 -27.47
N ARG A 525 58.34 33.49 -27.10
CA ARG A 525 57.25 32.84 -26.36
C ARG A 525 55.96 32.76 -27.17
N LEU A 526 55.38 31.57 -27.27
CA LEU A 526 54.09 31.32 -27.94
C LEU A 526 53.02 30.93 -26.91
N ILE A 527 51.93 31.69 -26.85
CA ILE A 527 50.80 31.46 -25.95
C ILE A 527 49.70 30.74 -26.72
N PHE A 528 49.31 29.56 -26.26
CA PHE A 528 48.15 28.80 -26.71
C PHE A 528 46.97 29.08 -25.78
N GLU A 529 45.86 29.56 -26.34
CA GLU A 529 44.58 29.69 -25.64
C GLU A 529 43.70 28.49 -26.03
N VAL A 530 43.28 27.71 -25.03
CA VAL A 530 42.51 26.48 -25.17
C VAL A 530 41.14 26.66 -24.52
N LYS A 531 40.09 26.80 -25.34
CA LYS A 531 38.71 26.90 -24.90
C LYS A 531 38.03 25.53 -24.95
N TYR A 532 37.45 25.11 -23.82
CA TYR A 532 36.59 23.93 -23.74
C TYR A 532 35.12 24.34 -23.88
N VAL A 533 34.44 23.80 -24.90
CA VAL A 533 33.02 24.04 -25.19
C VAL A 533 32.27 22.72 -25.10
N ILE A 534 31.07 22.70 -24.52
CA ILE A 534 30.26 21.47 -24.46
C ILE A 534 29.76 21.12 -25.86
N ASN A 535 30.00 19.87 -26.28
CA ASN A 535 29.39 19.32 -27.47
C ASN A 535 28.06 18.65 -27.10
N ASP A 536 26.95 19.28 -27.48
CA ASP A 536 25.60 18.82 -27.17
C ASP A 536 25.32 17.38 -27.62
N LEU A 537 25.86 16.97 -28.78
CA LEU A 537 25.67 15.62 -29.30
C LEU A 537 26.42 14.59 -28.46
N LYS A 538 27.70 14.86 -28.14
CA LYS A 538 28.52 13.97 -27.30
C LYS A 538 27.93 13.86 -25.89
N LEU A 539 27.47 14.96 -25.31
CA LEU A 539 26.78 14.97 -24.00
C LEU A 539 25.48 14.16 -24.03
N LYS A 540 24.66 14.28 -25.09
CA LYS A 540 23.44 13.47 -25.24
C LYS A 540 23.73 11.98 -25.36
N LYS A 541 24.80 11.58 -26.07
CA LYS A 541 25.25 10.18 -26.14
C LYS A 541 25.67 9.66 -24.77
N ASP A 542 26.45 10.43 -24.02
CA ASP A 542 26.93 10.03 -22.70
C ASP A 542 25.78 9.82 -21.71
N ASN A 543 24.86 10.78 -21.64
CA ASN A 543 23.64 10.63 -20.84
C ASN A 543 22.85 9.36 -21.23
N LEU A 544 22.69 9.10 -22.54
CA LEU A 544 21.96 7.94 -23.04
C LEU A 544 22.65 6.60 -22.70
N ARG A 545 23.99 6.56 -22.65
CA ARG A 545 24.74 5.40 -22.15
C ARG A 545 24.44 5.13 -20.69
N GLU A 546 24.31 6.18 -19.88
CA GLU A 546 23.92 6.04 -18.47
C GLU A 546 22.47 5.57 -18.33
N ASP A 547 21.55 6.08 -19.14
CA ASP A 547 20.16 5.63 -19.13
C ASP A 547 19.99 4.17 -19.52
N LEU A 548 20.79 3.69 -20.47
CA LEU A 548 20.81 2.27 -20.87
C LEU A 548 21.07 1.33 -19.68
N LYS A 549 21.83 1.77 -18.68
CA LYS A 549 22.05 0.99 -17.44
C LYS A 549 20.76 0.83 -16.64
N ASN A 550 19.88 1.83 -16.66
CA ASN A 550 18.65 1.90 -15.87
C ASN A 550 17.47 1.08 -16.42
N PHE A 551 17.52 0.66 -17.69
CA PHE A 551 16.51 -0.25 -18.27
C PHE A 551 16.63 -1.65 -17.66
N LYS A 552 15.56 -2.09 -16.99
CA LYS A 552 15.56 -3.29 -16.13
C LYS A 552 15.28 -4.58 -16.90
N ASN A 553 14.56 -4.50 -18.02
CA ASN A 553 14.12 -5.68 -18.75
C ASN A 553 15.12 -6.11 -19.83
N LEU A 554 15.99 -5.20 -20.27
CA LEU A 554 17.07 -5.49 -21.23
C LEU A 554 18.21 -6.30 -20.60
N ASN A 555 18.68 -7.32 -21.33
CA ASN A 555 19.87 -8.09 -20.95
C ASN A 555 21.18 -7.39 -21.40
N ASN A 556 22.33 -7.90 -20.96
CA ASN A 556 23.64 -7.29 -21.26
C ASN A 556 23.93 -7.23 -22.75
N SER A 557 23.59 -8.28 -23.51
CA SER A 557 23.80 -8.33 -24.96
C SER A 557 22.99 -7.27 -25.71
N GLN A 558 21.75 -7.03 -25.28
CA GLN A 558 20.88 -5.97 -25.83
C GLN A 558 21.40 -4.58 -25.48
N LYS A 559 21.86 -4.37 -24.24
CA LYS A 559 22.49 -3.10 -23.83
C LYS A 559 23.75 -2.82 -24.64
N GLU A 560 24.60 -3.82 -24.84
CA GLU A 560 25.83 -3.72 -25.63
C GLU A 560 25.55 -3.43 -27.12
N PHE A 561 24.50 -4.04 -27.69
CA PHE A 561 24.05 -3.73 -29.05
C PHE A 561 23.70 -2.24 -29.21
N TYR A 562 22.93 -1.67 -28.28
CA TYR A 562 22.59 -0.24 -28.34
C TYR A 562 23.79 0.66 -28.05
N ILE A 563 24.71 0.28 -27.16
CA ILE A 563 25.97 1.01 -26.95
C ILE A 563 26.79 1.09 -28.25
N ASN A 564 26.90 -0.02 -28.98
CA ASN A 564 27.58 -0.03 -30.28
C ASN A 564 26.87 0.84 -31.32
N LYS A 565 25.53 0.83 -31.34
CA LYS A 565 24.72 1.71 -32.21
C LYS A 565 24.89 3.20 -31.84
N LEU A 566 25.05 3.55 -30.57
CA LEU A 566 25.31 4.93 -30.13
C LEU A 566 26.64 5.48 -30.64
N ASN A 567 27.65 4.62 -30.76
CA ASN A 567 28.97 5.02 -31.21
C ASN A 567 29.00 5.42 -32.69
N THR A 568 28.06 4.96 -33.52
CA THR A 568 28.01 5.26 -34.96
C THR A 568 27.15 6.48 -35.33
N ILE A 569 26.29 6.95 -34.43
CA ILE A 569 25.33 8.04 -34.70
C ILE A 569 26.04 9.40 -34.74
N ASN A 570 25.80 10.22 -35.77
CA ASN A 570 26.35 11.57 -35.86
C ASN A 570 25.28 12.68 -35.88
N ASP A 571 24.00 12.31 -35.76
CA ASP A 571 22.85 13.22 -35.78
C ASP A 571 22.02 13.13 -34.49
N ALA A 572 21.57 14.29 -33.97
CA ALA A 572 20.78 14.38 -32.75
C ALA A 572 19.37 13.79 -32.91
N ASN A 573 18.79 13.80 -34.13
CA ASN A 573 17.48 13.21 -34.35
C ASN A 573 17.51 11.69 -34.32
N GLU A 574 18.61 11.06 -34.75
CA GLU A 574 18.82 9.61 -34.64
C GLU A 574 18.94 9.16 -33.19
N LEU A 575 19.59 9.96 -32.31
CA LEU A 575 19.59 9.69 -30.87
C LEU A 575 18.18 9.73 -30.28
N LYS A 576 17.37 10.71 -30.69
CA LYS A 576 15.98 10.85 -30.23
C LYS A 576 15.09 9.67 -30.68
N LYS A 577 15.37 9.05 -31.84
CA LYS A 577 14.69 7.81 -32.28
C LYS A 577 15.04 6.61 -31.40
N LEU A 578 16.29 6.50 -30.94
CA LEU A 578 16.70 5.45 -30.00
C LEU A 578 16.04 5.61 -28.64
N LEU A 579 16.06 6.83 -28.09
CA LEU A 579 15.35 7.17 -26.88
C LEU A 579 14.97 8.66 -26.84
N ASP A 580 13.67 8.91 -26.77
CA ASP A 580 13.09 10.22 -26.47
C ASP A 580 12.58 10.22 -25.02
N LYS A 581 13.40 10.73 -24.11
CA LYS A 581 13.04 10.81 -22.69
C LYS A 581 11.82 11.69 -22.42
N GLU A 582 11.64 12.76 -23.19
CA GLU A 582 10.57 13.74 -22.93
C GLU A 582 9.20 13.11 -23.13
N ASN A 583 9.08 12.27 -24.16
CA ASN A 583 7.85 11.57 -24.50
C ASN A 583 7.80 10.13 -23.96
N ASN A 584 8.89 9.66 -23.35
CA ASN A 584 9.06 8.28 -22.87
C ASN A 584 8.82 7.24 -23.99
N THR A 585 9.39 7.48 -25.17
CA THR A 585 9.25 6.67 -26.38
C THR A 585 10.61 6.37 -27.01
N GLY A 586 10.69 5.41 -27.92
CA GLY A 586 11.90 5.14 -28.72
C GLY A 586 12.21 3.66 -28.79
N GLU A 587 13.12 3.26 -29.70
CA GLU A 587 13.45 1.85 -29.94
C GLU A 587 13.87 1.09 -28.68
N ILE A 588 14.70 1.70 -27.82
CA ILE A 588 15.19 1.09 -26.58
C ILE A 588 14.04 0.87 -25.59
N LYS A 589 13.18 1.87 -25.44
CA LYS A 589 12.03 1.82 -24.53
C LYS A 589 11.00 0.79 -24.99
N ASP A 590 10.68 0.78 -26.29
CA ASP A 590 9.77 -0.18 -26.89
C ASP A 590 10.26 -1.62 -26.69
N LEU A 591 11.56 -1.88 -26.88
CA LEU A 591 12.14 -3.20 -26.62
C LEU A 591 12.10 -3.54 -25.13
N ASP A 592 12.45 -2.62 -24.23
CA ASP A 592 12.40 -2.88 -22.78
C ASP A 592 10.98 -3.26 -22.32
N ASP A 593 9.96 -2.55 -22.81
CA ASP A 593 8.56 -2.85 -22.51
C ASP A 593 8.16 -4.23 -23.03
N LYS A 594 8.58 -4.57 -24.26
CA LYS A 594 8.30 -5.89 -24.86
C LYS A 594 9.02 -7.00 -24.13
N MET A 595 10.27 -6.80 -23.73
CA MET A 595 11.01 -7.76 -22.93
C MET A 595 10.37 -7.95 -21.54
N GLY A 596 9.84 -6.88 -20.94
CA GLY A 596 9.03 -6.95 -19.72
C GLY A 596 7.77 -7.80 -19.91
N GLU A 597 6.96 -7.49 -20.93
CA GLU A 597 5.74 -8.27 -21.27
C GLU A 597 6.07 -9.75 -21.52
N LEU A 598 7.15 -10.06 -22.25
CA LEU A 598 7.58 -11.43 -22.53
C LEU A 598 8.00 -12.19 -21.27
N LYS A 599 8.79 -11.56 -20.38
CA LYS A 599 9.21 -12.16 -19.10
C LYS A 599 8.00 -12.46 -18.21
N ASP A 600 7.09 -11.51 -18.08
CA ASP A 600 5.88 -11.67 -17.27
C ASP A 600 4.97 -12.78 -17.82
N LEU A 601 4.74 -12.82 -19.13
CA LEU A 601 3.96 -13.86 -19.77
C LEU A 601 4.62 -15.24 -19.65
N TYR A 602 5.94 -15.31 -19.77
CA TYR A 602 6.70 -16.55 -19.59
C TYR A 602 6.49 -17.13 -18.19
N GLU A 603 6.64 -16.33 -17.13
CA GLU A 603 6.45 -16.80 -15.75
C GLU A 603 4.98 -17.18 -15.48
N LYS A 604 4.01 -16.37 -15.96
CA LYS A 604 2.58 -16.72 -15.86
C LYS A 604 2.26 -18.05 -16.56
N SER A 605 2.85 -18.27 -17.73
CA SER A 605 2.66 -19.49 -18.53
C SER A 605 3.30 -20.71 -17.89
N LYS A 606 4.50 -20.55 -17.32
CA LYS A 606 5.18 -21.59 -16.55
C LYS A 606 4.39 -21.99 -15.30
N ASN A 607 3.81 -21.03 -14.58
CA ASN A 607 2.97 -21.31 -13.42
C ASN A 607 1.70 -22.08 -13.82
N LEU A 608 1.02 -21.64 -14.90
CA LEU A 608 -0.15 -22.33 -15.44
C LEU A 608 0.18 -23.77 -15.87
N ARG A 609 1.31 -23.96 -16.55
CA ARG A 609 1.84 -25.27 -16.98
C ARG A 609 2.07 -26.24 -15.82
N ASN A 610 2.40 -25.71 -14.63
CA ASN A 610 2.63 -26.50 -13.42
C ASN A 610 1.38 -26.67 -12.55
N GLY A 611 0.23 -26.13 -12.95
CA GLY A 611 -1.03 -26.30 -12.25
C GLY A 611 -1.58 -27.73 -12.33
N GLU A 612 -2.34 -28.16 -11.33
CA GLU A 612 -2.86 -29.54 -11.21
C GLU A 612 -3.73 -29.95 -12.40
N ASN A 613 -4.54 -29.03 -12.93
CA ASN A 613 -5.46 -29.30 -14.02
C ASN A 613 -4.80 -29.29 -15.41
N PHE A 614 -3.57 -28.79 -15.55
CA PHE A 614 -2.90 -28.67 -16.85
C PHE A 614 -2.68 -30.03 -17.53
N ALA A 615 -2.55 -31.09 -16.74
CA ALA A 615 -2.44 -32.46 -17.22
C ALA A 615 -3.65 -32.89 -18.07
N ASN A 616 -4.84 -32.38 -17.77
CA ASN A 616 -6.12 -32.81 -18.32
C ASN A 616 -6.49 -32.13 -19.66
N TYR A 617 -5.71 -31.13 -20.10
CA TYR A 617 -6.00 -30.41 -21.35
C TYR A 617 -5.43 -31.10 -22.60
N ASP A 618 -5.90 -30.65 -23.77
CA ASP A 618 -5.55 -31.21 -25.08
C ASP A 618 -4.03 -31.33 -25.27
N GLN A 619 -3.59 -32.58 -25.49
CA GLN A 619 -2.18 -32.94 -25.65
C GLN A 619 -1.52 -32.25 -26.85
N LYS A 620 -2.27 -31.97 -27.93
CA LYS A 620 -1.76 -31.34 -29.14
C LYS A 620 -1.15 -29.97 -28.84
N TYR A 621 -1.86 -29.14 -28.09
CA TYR A 621 -1.41 -27.78 -27.77
C TYR A 621 -0.44 -27.76 -26.57
N LYS A 622 -0.43 -28.81 -25.73
CA LYS A 622 0.49 -28.91 -24.57
C LYS A 622 1.93 -29.06 -25.04
N VAL A 623 2.15 -29.90 -26.05
CA VAL A 623 3.47 -30.06 -26.68
C VAL A 623 3.93 -28.72 -27.27
N VAL A 624 3.08 -28.04 -28.01
CA VAL A 624 3.38 -26.70 -28.57
C VAL A 624 3.66 -25.68 -27.46
N PHE A 625 2.94 -25.73 -26.34
CA PHE A 625 3.17 -24.83 -25.21
C PHE A 625 4.54 -25.05 -24.55
N ASP A 626 4.91 -26.31 -24.29
CA ASP A 626 6.23 -26.65 -23.74
C ASP A 626 7.37 -26.27 -24.72
N GLU A 627 7.16 -26.44 -26.02
CA GLU A 627 8.11 -26.01 -27.07
C GLU A 627 8.28 -24.49 -27.08
N VAL A 628 7.18 -23.72 -27.03
CA VAL A 628 7.22 -22.25 -26.98
C VAL A 628 7.91 -21.77 -25.70
N LEU A 629 7.62 -22.36 -24.54
CA LEU A 629 8.30 -22.02 -23.28
C LEU A 629 9.80 -22.30 -23.35
N THR A 630 10.21 -23.42 -23.93
CA THR A 630 11.62 -23.78 -24.13
C THR A 630 12.32 -22.83 -25.10
N LYS A 631 11.64 -22.46 -26.18
CA LYS A 631 12.11 -21.47 -27.16
C LYS A 631 12.33 -20.11 -26.48
N ILE A 632 11.40 -19.66 -25.65
CA ILE A 632 11.51 -18.40 -24.91
C ILE A 632 12.67 -18.48 -23.90
N SER A 633 12.75 -19.53 -23.09
CA SER A 633 13.81 -19.65 -22.07
C SER A 633 15.21 -19.60 -22.69
N THR A 634 15.37 -20.11 -23.91
CA THR A 634 16.64 -20.08 -24.65
C THR A 634 16.91 -18.69 -25.25
N LYS A 635 15.89 -18.05 -25.83
CA LYS A 635 16.05 -16.77 -26.54
C LYS A 635 16.06 -15.54 -25.65
N ILE A 636 15.46 -15.57 -24.46
CA ILE A 636 15.30 -14.39 -23.60
C ILE A 636 16.62 -13.78 -23.11
N ASN A 637 17.69 -14.58 -23.11
CA ASN A 637 19.06 -14.16 -22.77
C ASN A 637 19.91 -13.81 -24.01
N GLN A 638 19.35 -13.89 -25.22
CA GLN A 638 19.99 -13.52 -26.48
C GLN A 638 19.67 -12.06 -26.87
N ASN A 639 20.32 -11.54 -27.92
CA ASN A 639 20.07 -10.19 -28.42
C ASN A 639 18.80 -10.12 -29.30
N LEU A 640 17.63 -10.25 -28.68
CA LEU A 640 16.34 -10.13 -29.36
C LEU A 640 16.05 -8.68 -29.75
N ASN A 641 15.60 -8.47 -30.99
CA ASN A 641 15.01 -7.20 -31.43
C ASN A 641 13.51 -7.12 -31.08
N LYS A 642 12.89 -5.97 -31.36
CA LYS A 642 11.49 -5.68 -31.02
C LYS A 642 10.52 -6.63 -31.73
N GLU A 643 10.74 -6.89 -33.01
CA GLU A 643 9.88 -7.75 -33.83
C GLU A 643 9.96 -9.21 -33.39
N GLU A 644 11.16 -9.69 -33.05
CA GLU A 644 11.37 -11.04 -32.52
C GLU A 644 10.74 -11.22 -31.13
N ALA A 645 10.89 -10.22 -30.25
CA ALA A 645 10.26 -10.22 -28.94
C ALA A 645 8.72 -10.23 -29.08
N GLN A 646 8.17 -9.41 -29.98
CA GLN A 646 6.73 -9.38 -30.27
C GLN A 646 6.23 -10.72 -30.82
N GLY A 647 6.96 -11.37 -31.73
CA GLY A 647 6.61 -12.70 -32.24
C GLY A 647 6.54 -13.76 -31.13
N LEU A 648 7.50 -13.76 -30.21
CA LEU A 648 7.48 -14.67 -29.05
C LEU A 648 6.33 -14.35 -28.08
N ILE A 649 6.02 -13.07 -27.87
CA ILE A 649 4.86 -12.63 -27.09
C ILE A 649 3.58 -13.17 -27.71
N ASP A 650 3.39 -13.02 -29.01
CA ASP A 650 2.17 -13.45 -29.69
C ASP A 650 1.99 -14.98 -29.65
N GLU A 651 3.08 -15.73 -29.81
CA GLU A 651 3.11 -17.21 -29.67
C GLU A 651 2.67 -17.64 -28.25
N VAL A 652 3.31 -17.12 -27.20
CA VAL A 652 3.01 -17.54 -25.82
C VAL A 652 1.68 -17.00 -25.31
N LYS A 653 1.31 -15.77 -25.67
CA LYS A 653 0.08 -15.10 -25.23
C LYS A 653 -1.16 -15.83 -25.73
N THR A 654 -1.15 -16.29 -26.98
CA THR A 654 -2.27 -17.06 -27.54
C THR A 654 -2.51 -18.33 -26.74
N LEU A 655 -1.46 -19.08 -26.45
CA LEU A 655 -1.54 -20.34 -25.71
C LEU A 655 -1.86 -20.11 -24.23
N TRP A 656 -1.26 -19.08 -23.61
CA TRP A 656 -1.56 -18.71 -22.23
C TRP A 656 -3.04 -18.36 -22.06
N GLU A 657 -3.59 -17.49 -22.91
CA GLU A 657 -5.00 -17.08 -22.83
C GLU A 657 -5.96 -18.25 -23.12
N TYR A 658 -5.58 -19.14 -24.04
CA TYR A 658 -6.32 -20.38 -24.32
C TYR A 658 -6.43 -21.25 -23.06
N TYR A 659 -5.31 -21.61 -22.44
CA TYR A 659 -5.31 -22.46 -21.25
C TYR A 659 -5.87 -21.76 -20.02
N ASN A 660 -5.58 -20.47 -19.83
CA ASN A 660 -6.12 -19.69 -18.72
C ASN A 660 -7.65 -19.60 -18.78
N SER A 661 -8.23 -19.52 -19.98
CA SER A 661 -9.68 -19.51 -20.16
C SER A 661 -10.31 -20.88 -19.83
N LEU A 662 -9.66 -21.99 -20.24
CA LEU A 662 -10.07 -23.35 -19.88
C LEU A 662 -9.98 -23.60 -18.37
N GLU A 663 -8.88 -23.20 -17.73
CA GLU A 663 -8.68 -23.29 -16.28
C GLU A 663 -9.76 -22.54 -15.53
N LYS A 664 -10.02 -21.29 -15.95
CA LYS A 664 -11.06 -20.49 -15.33
C LYS A 664 -12.42 -21.18 -15.43
N ILE A 665 -12.82 -21.72 -16.59
CA ILE A 665 -14.07 -22.47 -16.74
C ILE A 665 -14.11 -23.71 -15.84
N ALA A 666 -13.01 -24.45 -15.75
CA ALA A 666 -12.93 -25.65 -14.92
C ALA A 666 -13.17 -25.34 -13.42
N THR A 667 -12.68 -24.18 -12.95
CA THR A 667 -12.82 -23.74 -11.56
C THR A 667 -14.19 -23.13 -11.20
N LEU A 668 -15.06 -22.84 -12.18
CA LEU A 668 -16.39 -22.29 -11.92
C LEU A 668 -17.32 -23.38 -11.34
N THR A 669 -17.79 -23.14 -10.12
CA THR A 669 -18.43 -24.18 -9.28
C THR A 669 -19.91 -24.40 -9.56
N ASN A 670 -20.61 -23.43 -10.14
CA ASN A 670 -22.07 -23.52 -10.39
C ASN A 670 -22.39 -23.94 -11.83
N LEU A 671 -21.39 -24.03 -12.71
CA LEU A 671 -21.58 -24.55 -14.06
C LEU A 671 -21.80 -26.06 -14.01
N THR A 672 -22.72 -26.56 -14.84
CA THR A 672 -22.85 -28.00 -15.09
C THR A 672 -21.70 -28.51 -15.97
N GLU A 673 -21.45 -29.82 -15.94
CA GLU A 673 -20.43 -30.43 -16.80
C GLU A 673 -20.75 -30.25 -18.30
N ASP A 674 -22.02 -30.23 -18.68
CA ASP A 674 -22.46 -29.94 -20.05
C ASP A 674 -22.14 -28.49 -20.46
N GLN A 675 -22.38 -27.52 -19.58
CA GLN A 675 -22.04 -26.11 -19.81
C GLN A 675 -20.52 -25.92 -19.94
N LYS A 676 -19.73 -26.53 -19.03
CA LYS A 676 -18.28 -26.51 -19.10
C LYS A 676 -17.78 -27.11 -20.42
N THR A 677 -18.33 -28.26 -20.82
CA THR A 677 -17.98 -28.93 -22.08
C THR A 677 -18.26 -28.04 -23.30
N LYS A 678 -19.43 -27.39 -23.36
CA LYS A 678 -19.79 -26.49 -24.47
C LYS A 678 -18.91 -25.24 -24.53
N LEU A 679 -18.64 -24.60 -23.40
CA LEU A 679 -17.75 -23.42 -23.33
C LEU A 679 -16.30 -23.79 -23.69
N ASN A 680 -15.80 -24.91 -23.19
CA ASN A 680 -14.48 -25.42 -23.55
C ASN A 680 -14.39 -25.73 -25.06
N LYS A 681 -15.46 -26.27 -25.65
CA LYS A 681 -15.54 -26.48 -27.10
C LYS A 681 -15.49 -25.17 -27.89
N GLU A 682 -16.21 -24.12 -27.48
CA GLU A 682 -16.11 -22.79 -28.12
C GLU A 682 -14.67 -22.25 -28.13
N ILE A 683 -13.92 -22.46 -27.04
CA ILE A 683 -12.50 -22.09 -26.93
C ILE A 683 -11.63 -22.96 -27.86
N GLN A 684 -11.84 -24.28 -27.85
CA GLN A 684 -11.08 -25.23 -28.68
C GLN A 684 -11.30 -25.00 -30.18
N ASP A 685 -12.55 -24.80 -30.61
CA ASP A 685 -12.91 -24.53 -32.00
C ASP A 685 -12.24 -23.23 -32.48
N LYS A 686 -12.21 -22.19 -31.64
CA LYS A 686 -11.53 -20.93 -31.99
C LYS A 686 -10.01 -21.04 -32.01
N MET A 687 -9.42 -21.91 -31.17
CA MET A 687 -7.99 -22.20 -31.22
C MET A 687 -7.62 -22.92 -32.53
N ALA A 688 -8.47 -23.86 -32.98
CA ALA A 688 -8.29 -24.63 -34.20
C ALA A 688 -8.47 -23.81 -35.50
N ASP A 689 -9.12 -22.65 -35.44
CA ASP A 689 -9.28 -21.72 -36.56
C ASP A 689 -7.91 -21.16 -37.01
N VAL A 690 -7.30 -21.77 -38.03
CA VAL A 690 -5.98 -21.37 -38.56
C VAL A 690 -5.99 -20.01 -39.26
N ASN A 691 -7.17 -19.50 -39.65
CA ASN A 691 -7.31 -18.24 -40.38
C ASN A 691 -7.51 -17.04 -39.44
N ALA A 692 -7.84 -17.27 -38.16
CA ALA A 692 -8.01 -16.20 -37.19
C ALA A 692 -6.69 -15.57 -36.76
N GLN A 693 -6.65 -14.23 -36.73
CA GLN A 693 -5.52 -13.49 -36.18
C GLN A 693 -5.38 -13.73 -34.67
N VAL A 694 -4.17 -13.58 -34.13
CA VAL A 694 -3.87 -13.74 -32.70
C VAL A 694 -4.81 -12.88 -31.83
N ALA A 695 -5.02 -11.62 -32.21
CA ALA A 695 -5.90 -10.72 -31.48
C ALA A 695 -7.36 -11.22 -31.41
N ASP A 696 -7.86 -11.82 -32.50
CA ASP A 696 -9.23 -12.35 -32.57
C ASP A 696 -9.38 -13.60 -31.70
N LYS A 697 -8.40 -14.51 -31.72
CA LYS A 697 -8.38 -15.70 -30.86
C LYS A 697 -8.38 -15.31 -29.38
N VAL A 698 -7.43 -14.47 -28.98
CA VAL A 698 -7.31 -13.99 -27.59
C VAL A 698 -8.59 -13.31 -27.12
N SER A 699 -9.18 -12.44 -27.95
CA SER A 699 -10.44 -11.76 -27.61
C SER A 699 -11.59 -12.75 -27.45
N SER A 700 -11.70 -13.73 -28.35
CA SER A 700 -12.73 -14.77 -28.27
C SER A 700 -12.60 -15.63 -27.00
N PHE A 701 -11.38 -16.05 -26.63
CA PHE A 701 -11.15 -16.84 -25.42
C PHE A 701 -11.61 -16.08 -24.17
N LYS A 702 -11.23 -14.80 -24.07
CA LYS A 702 -11.66 -13.91 -22.96
C LYS A 702 -13.16 -13.72 -22.93
N ASN A 703 -13.80 -13.55 -24.10
CA ASN A 703 -15.24 -13.39 -24.20
C ASN A 703 -15.97 -14.67 -23.75
N THR A 704 -15.54 -15.85 -24.20
CA THR A 704 -16.10 -17.14 -23.76
C THR A 704 -15.89 -17.37 -22.26
N SER A 705 -14.72 -17.02 -21.72
CA SER A 705 -14.46 -17.07 -20.28
C SER A 705 -15.39 -16.14 -19.48
N SER A 706 -15.58 -14.90 -19.94
CA SER A 706 -16.47 -13.92 -19.30
C SER A 706 -17.95 -14.32 -19.40
N LYS A 707 -18.33 -14.95 -20.51
CA LYS A 707 -19.64 -15.61 -20.69
C LYS A 707 -19.82 -16.73 -19.67
N GLY A 708 -18.79 -17.56 -19.45
CA GLY A 708 -18.76 -18.58 -18.41
C GLY A 708 -18.99 -18.00 -17.00
N ASP A 709 -18.32 -16.91 -16.63
CA ASP A 709 -18.55 -16.24 -15.34
C ASP A 709 -20.00 -15.79 -15.17
N SER A 710 -20.57 -15.20 -16.23
CA SER A 710 -21.95 -14.70 -16.23
C SER A 710 -22.95 -15.84 -16.03
N ILE A 711 -22.75 -16.95 -16.73
CA ILE A 711 -23.56 -18.17 -16.58
C ILE A 711 -23.40 -18.72 -15.16
N ASN A 712 -22.17 -18.80 -14.63
CA ASN A 712 -21.91 -19.30 -13.28
C ASN A 712 -22.64 -18.48 -12.19
N GLN A 713 -22.70 -17.16 -12.34
CA GLN A 713 -23.48 -16.30 -11.45
C GLN A 713 -24.98 -16.58 -11.56
N LEU A 714 -25.50 -16.67 -12.79
CA LEU A 714 -26.92 -16.97 -13.03
C LEU A 714 -27.31 -18.36 -12.52
N MET A 715 -26.47 -19.38 -12.73
CA MET A 715 -26.72 -20.73 -12.21
C MET A 715 -26.72 -20.76 -10.68
N GLY A 716 -25.87 -19.99 -10.01
CA GLY A 716 -25.92 -19.82 -8.56
C GLY A 716 -27.21 -19.15 -8.06
N GLN A 717 -27.69 -18.12 -8.77
CA GLN A 717 -28.99 -17.50 -8.51
C GLN A 717 -30.15 -18.48 -8.74
N LEU A 718 -30.09 -19.26 -9.82
CA LEU A 718 -31.08 -20.26 -10.15
C LEU A 718 -31.13 -21.37 -9.09
N ALA A 719 -29.98 -21.86 -8.62
CA ALA A 719 -29.93 -22.88 -7.56
C ALA A 719 -30.63 -22.40 -6.27
N THR A 720 -30.36 -21.15 -5.88
CA THR A 720 -31.00 -20.52 -4.71
C THR A 720 -32.51 -20.39 -4.91
N LEU A 721 -32.94 -19.91 -6.09
CA LEU A 721 -34.36 -19.73 -6.40
C LEU A 721 -35.09 -21.07 -6.52
N LYS A 722 -34.46 -22.09 -7.11
CA LYS A 722 -34.99 -23.45 -7.20
C LYS A 722 -35.19 -24.04 -5.80
N ALA A 723 -34.25 -23.87 -4.89
CA ALA A 723 -34.41 -24.29 -3.50
C ALA A 723 -35.58 -23.56 -2.80
N ALA A 724 -35.71 -22.25 -3.02
CA ALA A 724 -36.85 -21.48 -2.50
C ALA A 724 -38.20 -21.96 -3.09
N ALA A 725 -38.23 -22.26 -4.39
CA ALA A 725 -39.39 -22.80 -5.08
C ALA A 725 -39.77 -24.20 -4.53
N GLU A 726 -38.83 -25.13 -4.40
CA GLU A 726 -39.11 -26.45 -3.82
C GLU A 726 -39.61 -26.34 -2.38
N LYS A 727 -39.07 -25.42 -1.58
CA LYS A 727 -39.59 -25.15 -0.24
C LYS A 727 -41.03 -24.64 -0.28
N ALA A 728 -41.36 -23.75 -1.22
CA ALA A 728 -42.71 -23.18 -1.37
C ALA A 728 -43.78 -24.26 -1.59
N LYS A 729 -43.45 -25.40 -2.24
CA LYS A 729 -44.37 -26.53 -2.43
C LYS A 729 -44.92 -27.13 -1.15
N THR A 730 -44.23 -26.95 -0.02
CA THR A 730 -44.68 -27.45 1.28
C THR A 730 -45.55 -26.46 2.05
N THR A 731 -45.78 -25.27 1.51
CA THR A 731 -46.49 -24.18 2.19
C THR A 731 -47.96 -24.09 1.78
N ASN A 732 -48.79 -23.50 2.65
CA ASN A 732 -50.18 -23.18 2.33
C ASN A 732 -50.30 -22.21 1.14
N ASN A 733 -49.31 -21.34 0.94
CA ASN A 733 -49.34 -20.40 -0.18
C ASN A 733 -49.31 -21.11 -1.54
N TYR A 734 -48.67 -22.27 -1.63
CA TYR A 734 -48.72 -23.15 -2.81
C TYR A 734 -49.96 -24.05 -2.82
N ASN A 735 -50.25 -24.72 -1.70
CA ASN A 735 -51.33 -25.72 -1.64
C ASN A 735 -52.72 -25.12 -1.89
N LEU A 736 -52.91 -23.85 -1.52
CA LEU A 736 -54.17 -23.12 -1.65
C LEU A 736 -54.16 -22.10 -2.80
N ALA A 737 -53.10 -22.08 -3.62
CA ALA A 737 -53.00 -21.14 -4.74
C ALA A 737 -54.17 -21.30 -5.71
N THR A 738 -54.67 -20.17 -6.23
CA THR A 738 -55.90 -20.13 -7.02
C THR A 738 -55.65 -20.20 -8.53
N GLY A 739 -56.64 -20.72 -9.27
CA GLY A 739 -56.60 -20.78 -10.74
C GLY A 739 -55.35 -21.49 -11.29
N ASP A 740 -54.76 -20.92 -12.34
CA ASP A 740 -53.61 -21.51 -13.04
C ASP A 740 -52.26 -21.22 -12.37
N LYS A 741 -52.24 -20.54 -11.21
CA LYS A 741 -50.99 -20.12 -10.54
C LYS A 741 -50.12 -21.30 -10.11
N LYS A 742 -50.74 -22.35 -9.58
CA LYS A 742 -50.03 -23.58 -9.19
C LYS A 742 -49.46 -24.33 -10.40
N PRO A 743 -50.24 -24.62 -11.47
CA PRO A 743 -49.68 -25.14 -12.73
C PRO A 743 -48.57 -24.28 -13.33
N ASN A 744 -48.73 -22.95 -13.35
CA ASN A 744 -47.72 -22.03 -13.88
C ASN A 744 -46.41 -22.11 -13.10
N PHE A 745 -46.50 -22.19 -11.77
CA PHE A 745 -45.35 -22.40 -10.90
C PHE A 745 -44.66 -23.74 -11.17
N ASP A 746 -45.40 -24.84 -11.22
CA ASP A 746 -44.85 -26.17 -11.52
C ASP A 746 -44.19 -26.23 -12.90
N ASN A 747 -44.82 -25.64 -13.91
CA ASN A 747 -44.28 -25.55 -15.27
C ASN A 747 -43.00 -24.71 -15.32
N ALA A 748 -42.97 -23.56 -14.64
CA ALA A 748 -41.78 -22.72 -14.57
C ALA A 748 -40.63 -23.44 -13.85
N LEU A 749 -40.92 -24.17 -12.77
CA LEU A 749 -39.95 -24.96 -12.02
C LEU A 749 -39.42 -26.15 -12.84
N ALA A 750 -40.26 -26.81 -13.63
CA ALA A 750 -39.81 -27.86 -14.53
C ALA A 750 -38.93 -27.31 -15.66
N ALA A 751 -39.30 -26.15 -16.22
CA ALA A 751 -38.58 -25.51 -17.33
C ALA A 751 -37.15 -25.11 -16.99
N VAL A 752 -36.80 -24.88 -15.71
CA VAL A 752 -35.43 -24.49 -15.33
C VAL A 752 -34.39 -25.57 -15.58
N SER A 753 -34.80 -26.83 -15.77
CA SER A 753 -33.90 -27.91 -16.25
C SER A 753 -33.28 -27.59 -17.62
N GLY A 754 -33.92 -26.73 -18.43
CA GLY A 754 -33.36 -26.24 -19.67
C GLY A 754 -32.10 -25.38 -19.48
N ALA A 755 -31.88 -24.83 -18.28
CA ALA A 755 -30.68 -24.05 -17.96
C ALA A 755 -29.43 -24.95 -17.91
N ASP A 756 -29.56 -26.21 -17.50
CA ASP A 756 -28.45 -27.13 -17.24
C ASP A 756 -27.59 -27.40 -18.48
N THR A 757 -28.15 -27.20 -19.68
CA THR A 757 -27.43 -27.39 -20.95
C THR A 757 -27.23 -26.10 -21.73
N SER A 758 -27.84 -24.98 -21.32
CA SER A 758 -27.75 -23.72 -22.05
C SER A 758 -26.45 -22.99 -21.73
N VAL A 759 -25.81 -22.47 -22.78
CA VAL A 759 -24.69 -21.52 -22.66
C VAL A 759 -25.11 -20.11 -23.07
N ASP A 760 -26.40 -19.82 -23.16
CA ASP A 760 -26.91 -18.48 -23.43
C ASP A 760 -27.35 -17.81 -22.12
N PRO A 761 -26.62 -16.79 -21.62
CA PRO A 761 -26.97 -16.11 -20.38
C PRO A 761 -28.39 -15.54 -20.36
N GLU A 762 -28.91 -15.04 -21.48
CA GLU A 762 -30.24 -14.43 -21.51
C GLU A 762 -31.36 -15.48 -21.43
N GLN A 763 -31.14 -16.69 -21.96
CA GLN A 763 -32.07 -17.81 -21.77
C GLN A 763 -32.16 -18.21 -20.30
N ILE A 764 -31.01 -18.35 -19.62
CA ILE A 764 -30.97 -18.71 -18.20
C ILE A 764 -31.64 -17.63 -17.35
N LYS A 765 -31.36 -16.36 -17.64
CA LYS A 765 -32.00 -15.23 -16.98
C LYS A 765 -33.51 -15.19 -17.19
N THR A 766 -33.99 -15.56 -18.37
CA THR A 766 -35.43 -15.69 -18.67
C THR A 766 -36.06 -16.79 -17.82
N LEU A 767 -35.41 -17.97 -17.71
CA LEU A 767 -35.88 -19.06 -16.85
C LEU A 767 -35.94 -18.66 -15.37
N ILE A 768 -34.91 -17.97 -14.86
CA ILE A 768 -34.88 -17.42 -13.50
C ILE A 768 -36.04 -16.44 -13.29
N THR A 769 -36.28 -15.54 -14.25
CA THR A 769 -37.34 -14.53 -14.16
C THR A 769 -38.72 -15.19 -14.16
N ASN A 770 -38.94 -16.17 -15.03
CA ASN A 770 -40.21 -16.90 -15.10
C ASN A 770 -40.49 -17.66 -13.80
N LEU A 771 -39.50 -18.37 -13.25
CA LEU A 771 -39.66 -19.07 -11.98
C LEU A 771 -39.93 -18.09 -10.82
N ARG A 772 -39.22 -16.96 -10.77
CA ARG A 772 -39.44 -15.94 -9.73
C ARG A 772 -40.87 -15.37 -9.82
N ASN A 773 -41.29 -14.98 -11.02
CA ASN A 773 -42.63 -14.44 -11.22
C ASN A 773 -43.71 -15.46 -10.83
N ALA A 774 -43.54 -16.72 -11.21
CA ALA A 774 -44.51 -17.77 -10.86
C ALA A 774 -44.54 -18.06 -9.35
N LEU A 775 -43.38 -18.00 -8.67
CA LEU A 775 -43.27 -18.11 -7.22
C LEU A 775 -43.99 -16.95 -6.51
N ASP A 776 -43.75 -15.72 -6.96
CA ASP A 776 -44.34 -14.51 -6.38
C ASP A 776 -45.86 -14.42 -6.64
N GLN A 777 -46.35 -15.08 -7.71
CA GLN A 777 -47.77 -15.14 -8.03
C GLN A 777 -48.57 -16.09 -7.16
N LEU A 778 -47.92 -17.02 -6.42
CA LEU A 778 -48.62 -17.90 -5.49
C LEU A 778 -49.35 -17.08 -4.42
N ASP A 779 -50.63 -17.35 -4.26
CA ASP A 779 -51.54 -16.50 -3.48
C ASP A 779 -52.39 -17.27 -2.46
N GLY A 780 -52.08 -18.53 -2.18
CA GLY A 780 -52.91 -19.38 -1.34
C GLY A 780 -53.12 -18.84 0.08
N GLU A 781 -52.09 -18.23 0.68
CA GLU A 781 -52.21 -17.65 2.02
C GLU A 781 -53.06 -16.37 2.00
N LYS A 782 -52.86 -15.53 0.98
CA LYS A 782 -53.69 -14.34 0.76
C LYS A 782 -55.15 -14.73 0.54
N SER A 783 -55.39 -15.73 -0.30
CA SER A 783 -56.73 -16.25 -0.61
C SER A 783 -57.43 -16.78 0.64
N LEU A 784 -56.72 -17.53 1.50
CA LEU A 784 -57.26 -17.97 2.78
C LEU A 784 -57.62 -16.81 3.70
N ASN A 785 -56.74 -15.81 3.82
CA ASN A 785 -57.00 -14.64 4.66
C ASN A 785 -58.16 -13.78 4.14
N ASP A 786 -58.26 -13.60 2.83
CA ASP A 786 -59.39 -12.93 2.19
C ASP A 786 -60.70 -13.69 2.45
N ALA A 787 -60.68 -15.02 2.32
CA ALA A 787 -61.83 -15.86 2.63
C ALA A 787 -62.24 -15.75 4.11
N LYS A 788 -61.29 -15.78 5.05
CA LYS A 788 -61.57 -15.58 6.49
C LYS A 788 -62.18 -14.21 6.78
N THR A 789 -61.66 -13.16 6.14
CA THR A 789 -62.18 -11.80 6.29
C THR A 789 -63.62 -11.72 5.79
N LYS A 790 -63.86 -12.18 4.57
CA LYS A 790 -65.20 -12.24 3.98
C LYS A 790 -66.15 -13.11 4.82
N GLY A 791 -65.69 -14.26 5.32
CA GLY A 791 -66.46 -15.13 6.20
C GLY A 791 -66.92 -14.43 7.48
N LYS A 792 -66.04 -13.63 8.11
CA LYS A 792 -66.39 -12.82 9.29
C LYS A 792 -67.36 -11.69 8.96
N GLU A 793 -67.20 -11.05 7.81
CA GLU A 793 -68.13 -10.01 7.34
C GLU A 793 -69.53 -10.58 7.11
N GLU A 794 -69.65 -11.74 6.45
CA GLU A 794 -70.93 -12.41 6.24
C GLU A 794 -71.53 -12.94 7.56
N LEU A 795 -70.71 -13.46 8.49
CA LEU A 795 -71.17 -13.83 9.84
C LEU A 795 -71.84 -12.67 10.56
N ALA A 796 -71.31 -11.45 10.41
CA ALA A 796 -71.86 -10.26 11.04
C ALA A 796 -73.26 -9.91 10.51
N LYS A 797 -73.59 -10.31 9.25
CA LYS A 797 -74.90 -10.09 8.64
C LYS A 797 -75.97 -11.06 9.11
N LEU A 798 -75.61 -12.17 9.77
CA LEU A 798 -76.56 -13.10 10.38
C LEU A 798 -77.13 -12.47 11.66
N THR A 799 -78.43 -12.14 11.65
CA THR A 799 -79.04 -11.26 12.68
C THR A 799 -79.78 -12.01 13.78
N HIS A 800 -80.03 -13.30 13.62
CA HIS A 800 -80.83 -14.10 14.55
C HIS A 800 -79.96 -14.92 15.52
N LEU A 801 -78.71 -15.20 15.14
CA LEU A 801 -77.68 -15.77 16.03
C LEU A 801 -77.44 -14.93 17.28
N ASN A 802 -77.18 -15.59 18.41
CA ASN A 802 -76.76 -14.94 19.65
C ASN A 802 -75.23 -14.67 19.66
N GLU A 803 -74.76 -13.84 20.60
CA GLU A 803 -73.34 -13.44 20.68
C GLU A 803 -72.37 -14.61 20.94
N SER A 804 -72.81 -15.62 21.70
CA SER A 804 -72.02 -16.83 21.96
C SER A 804 -71.79 -17.63 20.67
N GLN A 805 -72.85 -17.82 19.88
CA GLN A 805 -72.80 -18.47 18.57
C GLN A 805 -71.90 -17.72 17.60
N LYS A 806 -72.05 -16.39 17.49
CA LYS A 806 -71.18 -15.56 16.65
C LYS A 806 -69.71 -15.69 17.05
N THR A 807 -69.42 -15.70 18.35
CA THR A 807 -68.06 -15.86 18.86
C THR A 807 -67.46 -17.23 18.48
N LEU A 808 -68.20 -18.32 18.72
CA LEU A 808 -67.74 -19.67 18.39
C LEU A 808 -67.49 -19.86 16.89
N ILE A 809 -68.41 -19.37 16.04
CA ILE A 809 -68.27 -19.47 14.59
C ILE A 809 -67.10 -18.60 14.10
N SER A 810 -66.93 -17.39 14.65
CA SER A 810 -65.78 -16.51 14.33
C SER A 810 -64.44 -17.17 14.67
N ASN A 811 -64.37 -17.91 15.79
CA ASN A 811 -63.19 -18.69 16.16
C ASN A 811 -62.93 -19.82 15.16
N LYS A 812 -63.96 -20.59 14.79
CA LYS A 812 -63.85 -21.63 13.75
C LYS A 812 -63.38 -21.08 12.40
N ILE A 813 -63.87 -19.91 11.97
CA ILE A 813 -63.37 -19.22 10.76
C ILE A 813 -61.89 -18.86 10.92
N THR A 814 -61.49 -18.37 12.10
CA THR A 814 -60.09 -18.02 12.37
C THR A 814 -59.18 -19.25 12.34
N GLU A 815 -59.65 -20.39 12.82
CA GLU A 815 -58.93 -21.68 12.87
C GLU A 815 -58.91 -22.41 11.52
N ALA A 816 -59.76 -22.06 10.57
CA ALA A 816 -59.81 -22.70 9.26
C ALA A 816 -58.44 -22.67 8.54
N HIS A 817 -58.06 -23.80 7.95
CA HIS A 817 -56.79 -23.96 7.23
C HIS A 817 -56.97 -23.96 5.70
N THR A 818 -58.20 -24.00 5.20
CA THR A 818 -58.51 -23.96 3.76
C THR A 818 -59.65 -22.98 3.48
N VAL A 819 -59.69 -22.47 2.24
CA VAL A 819 -60.79 -21.60 1.77
C VAL A 819 -62.12 -22.35 1.84
N GLU A 820 -62.11 -23.66 1.57
CA GLU A 820 -63.32 -24.49 1.61
C GLU A 820 -63.89 -24.63 3.01
N GLN A 821 -63.03 -24.84 4.03
CA GLN A 821 -63.47 -24.86 5.43
C GLN A 821 -64.16 -23.54 5.85
N VAL A 822 -63.67 -22.40 5.36
CA VAL A 822 -64.34 -21.12 5.62
C VAL A 822 -65.70 -21.04 4.93
N LYS A 823 -65.81 -21.53 3.69
CA LYS A 823 -67.08 -21.57 2.93
C LYS A 823 -68.11 -22.52 3.52
N ASP A 824 -67.69 -23.65 4.09
CA ASP A 824 -68.59 -24.61 4.74
C ASP A 824 -69.22 -24.02 6.02
N LEU A 825 -68.44 -23.24 6.77
CA LEU A 825 -68.92 -22.54 7.96
C LEU A 825 -69.92 -21.44 7.62
N ILE A 826 -69.59 -20.62 6.62
CA ILE A 826 -70.36 -19.44 6.20
C ILE A 826 -70.64 -19.60 4.71
N LYS A 827 -71.89 -19.85 4.34
CA LYS A 827 -72.21 -19.98 2.92
C LYS A 827 -72.32 -18.62 2.26
N ILE A 828 -71.50 -18.44 1.23
CA ILE A 828 -71.35 -17.22 0.43
C ILE A 828 -72.10 -17.30 -0.93
N GLU A 829 -72.73 -18.44 -1.21
CA GLU A 829 -73.48 -18.80 -2.43
C GLU A 829 -72.69 -18.87 -3.76
N GLU A 830 -72.64 -20.09 -4.33
CA GLU A 830 -72.68 -20.32 -5.79
C GLU A 830 -73.69 -21.43 -6.20
N ASN A 831 -74.20 -22.28 -5.28
CA ASN A 831 -75.03 -23.45 -5.62
C ASN A 831 -76.24 -23.73 -4.68
N GLY A 832 -76.77 -22.74 -3.96
CA GLY A 832 -78.00 -22.92 -3.15
C GLY A 832 -77.88 -23.71 -1.82
N SER A 833 -76.85 -24.51 -1.57
CA SER A 833 -76.67 -25.34 -0.34
C SER A 833 -76.22 -24.65 0.96
N LYS A 834 -77.11 -24.23 1.88
CA LYS A 834 -76.91 -23.74 3.28
C LYS A 834 -75.54 -24.04 3.98
N GLY A 835 -74.75 -23.04 4.39
CA GLY A 835 -73.58 -23.24 5.28
C GLY A 835 -74.02 -23.39 6.73
N SER A 836 -73.17 -23.97 7.59
CA SER A 836 -73.60 -24.32 8.97
C SER A 836 -74.11 -23.12 9.77
N ALA A 837 -73.47 -21.95 9.66
CA ALA A 837 -73.90 -20.73 10.34
C ALA A 837 -75.23 -20.19 9.81
N ASN A 838 -75.46 -20.23 8.49
CA ASN A 838 -76.72 -19.79 7.88
C ASN A 838 -77.90 -20.68 8.30
N LEU A 839 -77.69 -22.00 8.35
CA LEU A 839 -78.71 -22.94 8.81
C LEU A 839 -79.04 -22.71 10.30
N LEU A 840 -78.03 -22.43 11.11
CA LEU A 840 -78.23 -22.10 12.53
C LEU A 840 -79.00 -20.79 12.70
N ASP A 841 -78.69 -19.74 11.92
CA ASP A 841 -79.41 -18.45 11.95
C ASP A 841 -80.90 -18.63 11.65
N GLU A 842 -81.24 -19.45 10.66
CA GLU A 842 -82.63 -19.78 10.32
C GLU A 842 -83.36 -20.54 11.42
N GLN A 843 -82.70 -21.51 12.07
CA GLN A 843 -83.31 -22.22 13.20
C GLN A 843 -83.48 -21.30 14.41
N MET A 844 -82.54 -20.36 14.62
CA MET A 844 -82.67 -19.35 15.67
C MET A 844 -83.81 -18.37 15.39
N GLN A 845 -84.02 -17.98 14.13
CA GLN A 845 -85.19 -17.20 13.73
C GLN A 845 -86.48 -17.96 14.05
N LYS A 846 -86.59 -19.21 13.59
CA LYS A 846 -87.77 -20.07 13.83
C LYS A 846 -88.02 -20.26 15.32
N LEU A 847 -86.97 -20.44 16.12
CA LEU A 847 -87.08 -20.55 17.58
C LEU A 847 -87.66 -19.27 18.21
N ARG A 848 -87.20 -18.08 17.78
CA ARG A 848 -87.73 -16.79 18.29
C ARG A 848 -89.20 -16.60 17.93
N GLU A 849 -89.59 -16.96 16.71
CA GLU A 849 -90.99 -16.90 16.25
C GLU A 849 -91.89 -17.87 17.05
N LEU A 850 -91.41 -19.08 17.32
CA LEU A 850 -92.12 -20.06 18.14
C LEU A 850 -92.22 -19.64 19.61
N ILE A 851 -91.16 -19.05 20.19
CA ILE A 851 -91.22 -18.49 21.56
C ILE A 851 -92.31 -17.40 21.62
N THR A 852 -92.35 -16.50 20.64
CA THR A 852 -93.37 -15.45 20.57
C THR A 852 -94.77 -16.06 20.48
N SER A 853 -94.92 -17.12 19.69
CA SER A 853 -96.21 -17.84 19.54
C SER A 853 -96.61 -18.57 20.83
N GLY A 854 -95.64 -19.17 21.53
CA GLY A 854 -95.81 -19.78 22.85
C GLY A 854 -96.24 -18.76 23.90
N GLU A 855 -95.57 -17.61 23.97
CA GLU A 855 -95.93 -16.53 24.88
C GLU A 855 -97.35 -16.05 24.66
N LYS A 856 -97.75 -15.84 23.39
CA LYS A 856 -99.13 -15.49 23.04
C LYS A 856 -100.12 -16.57 23.48
N ALA A 857 -99.84 -17.84 23.21
CA ALA A 857 -100.71 -18.94 23.62
C ALA A 857 -100.91 -19.01 25.15
N THR A 858 -99.89 -18.64 25.93
CA THR A 858 -99.96 -18.65 27.42
C THR A 858 -100.43 -17.34 28.04
N ASN A 859 -100.58 -16.26 27.25
CA ASN A 859 -100.96 -14.94 27.77
C ASN A 859 -102.49 -14.82 27.86
N SER A 860 -103.02 -14.60 29.06
CA SER A 860 -104.47 -14.44 29.31
C SER A 860 -105.17 -13.34 28.52
N GLU A 861 -104.41 -12.35 28.01
CA GLU A 861 -104.96 -11.27 27.19
C GLU A 861 -105.02 -11.59 25.68
N ASP A 862 -104.36 -12.66 25.23
CA ASP A 862 -104.35 -13.06 23.82
C ASP A 862 -105.57 -13.92 23.47
N GLN A 863 -106.09 -13.76 22.26
CA GLN A 863 -107.23 -14.54 21.76
C GLN A 863 -106.95 -16.06 21.74
N ASN A 864 -105.69 -16.48 21.61
CA ASN A 864 -105.30 -17.89 21.60
C ASN A 864 -105.25 -18.53 22.99
N TYR A 865 -105.34 -17.73 24.06
CA TYR A 865 -105.27 -18.21 25.44
C TYR A 865 -106.30 -19.28 25.75
N THR A 866 -107.51 -19.16 25.19
CA THR A 866 -108.59 -20.12 25.43
C THR A 866 -108.17 -21.55 25.09
N ASN A 867 -107.38 -21.74 24.03
CA ASN A 867 -106.92 -23.08 23.64
C ASN A 867 -105.90 -23.66 24.64
N TYR A 868 -105.12 -22.82 25.32
CA TYR A 868 -104.21 -23.24 26.38
C TYR A 868 -104.93 -23.41 27.72
N ASP A 869 -105.78 -22.46 28.10
CA ASP A 869 -106.47 -22.45 29.39
C ASP A 869 -107.35 -23.68 29.58
N GLN A 870 -108.03 -24.08 28.50
CA GLN A 870 -108.95 -25.22 28.45
C GLN A 870 -108.27 -26.55 28.07
N ALA A 871 -106.96 -26.55 27.77
CA ALA A 871 -106.23 -27.77 27.45
C ALA A 871 -106.04 -28.66 28.68
N THR A 872 -105.75 -29.95 28.46
CA THR A 872 -105.44 -30.87 29.56
C THR A 872 -104.12 -30.50 30.25
N SER A 873 -104.00 -30.89 31.52
CA SER A 873 -102.86 -30.50 32.37
C SER A 873 -101.50 -30.93 31.78
N ASP A 874 -101.43 -32.11 31.16
CA ASP A 874 -100.21 -32.63 30.53
C ASP A 874 -99.78 -31.80 29.32
N LYS A 875 -100.73 -31.28 28.53
CA LYS A 875 -100.44 -30.44 27.36
C LYS A 875 -99.99 -29.04 27.76
N LYS A 876 -100.61 -28.47 28.80
CA LYS A 876 -100.18 -27.19 29.39
C LYS A 876 -98.76 -27.29 29.92
N GLU A 877 -98.48 -28.31 30.73
CA GLU A 877 -97.15 -28.54 31.30
C GLU A 877 -96.09 -28.77 30.20
N ALA A 878 -96.43 -29.50 29.13
CA ALA A 878 -95.53 -29.70 28.00
C ALA A 878 -95.19 -28.38 27.29
N LEU A 879 -96.18 -27.51 27.04
CA LEU A 879 -95.94 -26.20 26.45
C LEU A 879 -95.12 -25.29 27.39
N ASP A 880 -95.50 -25.21 28.66
CA ASP A 880 -94.81 -24.36 29.65
C ASP A 880 -93.34 -24.78 29.80
N THR A 881 -93.08 -26.09 29.85
CA THR A 881 -91.74 -26.64 29.92
C THR A 881 -90.93 -26.36 28.66
N ALA A 882 -91.50 -26.60 27.47
CA ALA A 882 -90.83 -26.34 26.21
C ALA A 882 -90.53 -24.84 26.01
N LEU A 883 -91.50 -23.97 26.33
CA LEU A 883 -91.37 -22.52 26.24
C LEU A 883 -90.34 -21.99 27.22
N LYS A 884 -90.36 -22.45 28.47
CA LYS A 884 -89.35 -22.10 29.48
C LYS A 884 -87.96 -22.55 29.05
N ASN A 885 -87.80 -23.78 28.58
CA ASN A 885 -86.52 -24.30 28.11
C ASN A 885 -85.98 -23.51 26.92
N ALA A 886 -86.84 -23.18 25.95
CA ALA A 886 -86.47 -22.36 24.80
C ALA A 886 -86.03 -20.95 25.23
N LYS A 887 -86.79 -20.29 26.12
CA LYS A 887 -86.45 -18.95 26.66
C LYS A 887 -85.14 -18.93 27.44
N ASP A 888 -84.98 -19.86 28.37
CA ASP A 888 -83.80 -19.93 29.26
C ASP A 888 -82.50 -20.15 28.47
N ASN A 889 -82.60 -20.79 27.30
CA ASN A 889 -81.47 -21.15 26.45
C ASN A 889 -81.29 -20.28 25.19
N LEU A 890 -82.26 -19.42 24.82
CA LEU A 890 -82.23 -18.62 23.59
C LEU A 890 -80.90 -17.85 23.41
N ASN A 891 -80.37 -17.29 24.50
CA ASN A 891 -79.13 -16.52 24.49
C ASN A 891 -77.91 -17.29 25.04
N LYS A 892 -78.06 -18.57 25.42
CA LYS A 892 -77.01 -19.39 26.05
C LYS A 892 -76.57 -20.57 25.20
N VAL A 893 -77.45 -21.08 24.33
CA VAL A 893 -77.13 -22.22 23.46
C VAL A 893 -75.95 -21.86 22.55
N GLY A 894 -75.02 -22.80 22.42
CA GLY A 894 -73.85 -22.69 21.54
C GLY A 894 -74.23 -22.83 20.06
N ASP A 895 -73.25 -23.16 19.22
CA ASP A 895 -73.41 -23.26 17.76
C ASP A 895 -73.90 -24.63 17.25
N SER A 896 -74.49 -25.44 18.13
CA SER A 896 -75.07 -26.75 17.79
C SER A 896 -76.41 -26.60 17.07
N LEU A 897 -76.41 -26.81 15.75
CA LEU A 897 -77.62 -26.82 14.92
C LEU A 897 -78.65 -27.84 15.42
N GLU A 898 -78.20 -29.03 15.82
CA GLU A 898 -79.06 -30.09 16.33
C GLU A 898 -79.81 -29.66 17.60
N THR A 899 -79.11 -29.02 18.54
CA THR A 899 -79.71 -28.57 19.81
C THR A 899 -80.74 -27.47 19.59
N VAL A 900 -80.48 -26.52 18.71
CA VAL A 900 -81.47 -25.48 18.37
C VAL A 900 -82.67 -26.09 17.65
N THR A 901 -82.44 -27.02 16.73
CA THR A 901 -83.52 -27.74 16.01
C THR A 901 -84.38 -28.56 16.97
N ASP A 902 -83.80 -29.16 18.01
CA ASP A 902 -84.54 -29.86 19.06
C ASP A 902 -85.44 -28.91 19.86
N PHE A 903 -84.95 -27.72 20.25
CA PHE A 903 -85.80 -26.71 20.90
C PHE A 903 -86.95 -26.24 20.00
N VAL A 904 -86.68 -25.99 18.71
CA VAL A 904 -87.69 -25.65 17.71
C VAL A 904 -88.75 -26.75 17.64
N THR A 905 -88.34 -28.00 17.46
CA THR A 905 -89.24 -29.14 17.26
C THR A 905 -90.11 -29.40 18.50
N LYS A 906 -89.51 -29.34 19.70
CA LYS A 906 -90.24 -29.52 20.97
C LYS A 906 -91.29 -28.45 21.20
N LEU A 907 -90.93 -27.18 20.98
CA LEU A 907 -91.86 -26.06 21.18
C LEU A 907 -92.97 -26.04 20.13
N GLU A 908 -92.64 -26.28 18.86
CA GLU A 908 -93.61 -26.43 17.77
C GLU A 908 -94.58 -27.58 18.03
N SER A 909 -94.08 -28.74 18.46
CA SER A 909 -94.92 -29.88 18.81
C SER A 909 -95.83 -29.58 20.01
N ALA A 910 -95.31 -28.96 21.07
CA ALA A 910 -96.11 -28.61 22.25
C ALA A 910 -97.23 -27.62 21.92
N LEU A 911 -96.94 -26.61 21.08
CA LEU A 911 -97.95 -25.65 20.58
C LEU A 911 -99.06 -26.34 19.79
N ASN A 912 -98.69 -27.20 18.84
CA ASN A 912 -99.65 -27.91 17.99
C ASN A 912 -100.48 -28.96 18.75
N ASN A 913 -99.97 -29.45 19.89
CA ASN A 913 -100.64 -30.46 20.71
C ASN A 913 -101.62 -29.88 21.74
N LEU A 914 -101.79 -28.55 21.81
CA LEU A 914 -102.82 -27.93 22.65
C LEU A 914 -104.22 -28.33 22.17
N ASP A 915 -105.02 -28.88 23.09
CA ASP A 915 -106.30 -29.52 22.80
C ASP A 915 -107.50 -28.82 23.45
N GLY A 916 -107.33 -27.61 23.99
CA GLY A 916 -108.38 -26.94 24.77
C GLY A 916 -109.66 -26.63 23.99
N ASN A 917 -109.52 -26.22 22.72
CA ASN A 917 -110.65 -25.99 21.84
C ASN A 917 -111.43 -27.28 21.58
N SER A 918 -110.72 -28.38 21.26
CA SER A 918 -111.36 -29.70 21.07
C SER A 918 -111.96 -30.25 22.36
N SER A 919 -111.30 -30.05 23.49
CA SER A 919 -111.79 -30.46 24.81
C SER A 919 -113.07 -29.72 25.18
N LEU A 920 -113.14 -28.41 24.94
CA LEU A 920 -114.35 -27.62 25.14
C LEU A 920 -115.48 -28.06 24.22
N GLN A 921 -115.20 -28.30 22.94
CA GLN A 921 -116.20 -28.80 21.99
C GLN A 921 -116.74 -30.17 22.42
N THR A 922 -115.85 -31.09 22.79
CA THR A 922 -116.23 -32.43 23.26
C THR A 922 -117.08 -32.35 24.53
N ALA A 923 -116.76 -31.43 25.46
CA ALA A 923 -117.57 -31.22 26.66
C ALA A 923 -118.97 -30.68 26.31
N LYS A 924 -119.08 -29.73 25.36
CA LYS A 924 -120.39 -29.26 24.87
C LYS A 924 -121.20 -30.40 24.27
N GLU A 925 -120.60 -31.20 23.40
CA GLU A 925 -121.27 -32.35 22.77
C GLU A 925 -121.76 -33.37 23.81
N ARG A 926 -120.93 -33.71 24.80
CA ARG A 926 -121.32 -34.59 25.92
C ARG A 926 -122.47 -33.99 26.73
N ALA A 927 -122.42 -32.71 27.06
CA ALA A 927 -123.46 -32.03 27.80
C ALA A 927 -124.79 -31.98 27.02
N ILE A 928 -124.74 -31.66 25.72
CA ILE A 928 -125.93 -31.66 24.84
C ILE A 928 -126.54 -33.06 24.74
N ASN A 929 -125.71 -34.09 24.57
CA ASN A 929 -126.18 -35.48 24.54
C ASN A 929 -126.85 -35.88 25.85
N ALA A 930 -126.29 -35.49 26.99
CA ALA A 930 -126.88 -35.73 28.30
C ALA A 930 -128.22 -34.99 28.48
N ILE A 931 -128.36 -33.74 28.02
CA ILE A 931 -129.64 -33.00 28.03
C ILE A 931 -130.72 -33.72 27.19
N ASN A 932 -130.34 -34.21 26.02
CA ASN A 932 -131.27 -34.86 25.10
C ASN A 932 -131.72 -36.24 25.58
N ASP A 933 -130.87 -36.97 26.30
CA ASP A 933 -131.19 -38.29 26.84
C ASP A 933 -132.35 -38.22 27.84
N ILE A 934 -133.45 -38.88 27.49
CA ILE A 934 -134.66 -38.95 28.32
C ILE A 934 -134.44 -39.71 29.63
N GLN A 935 -133.44 -40.61 29.68
CA GLN A 935 -133.13 -41.37 30.90
C GLN A 935 -132.40 -40.51 31.93
N ILE A 936 -131.65 -39.48 31.49
CA ILE A 936 -130.84 -38.63 32.36
C ILE A 936 -131.68 -37.52 33.00
N PHE A 937 -132.49 -36.83 32.19
CA PHE A 937 -133.39 -35.76 32.64
C PHE A 937 -134.84 -36.02 32.20
N PRO A 938 -135.53 -37.02 32.79
CA PRO A 938 -136.86 -37.49 32.36
C PRO A 938 -137.99 -36.48 32.61
N ASN A 939 -137.78 -35.50 33.49
CA ASN A 939 -138.83 -34.57 33.90
C ASN A 939 -138.83 -33.25 33.12
N LEU A 940 -137.79 -33.00 32.30
CA LEU A 940 -137.70 -31.81 31.45
C LEU A 940 -138.53 -31.95 30.17
N ASN A 941 -139.17 -30.86 29.74
CA ASN A 941 -139.86 -30.77 28.45
C ASN A 941 -138.91 -30.28 27.33
N GLN A 942 -139.36 -30.32 26.07
CA GLN A 942 -138.52 -29.94 24.92
C GLN A 942 -138.03 -28.49 25.00
N SER A 943 -138.91 -27.54 25.34
CA SER A 943 -138.56 -26.12 25.42
C SER A 943 -137.49 -25.84 26.47
N GLN A 944 -137.51 -26.56 27.59
CA GLN A 944 -136.48 -26.49 28.64
C GLN A 944 -135.15 -27.10 28.20
N LYS A 945 -135.21 -28.23 27.49
CA LYS A 945 -134.00 -28.87 26.89
C LYS A 945 -133.36 -27.94 25.86
N ASP A 946 -134.14 -27.33 24.98
CA ASP A 946 -133.66 -26.38 23.97
C ASP A 946 -132.99 -25.16 24.62
N ALA A 947 -133.58 -24.63 25.70
CA ALA A 947 -133.00 -23.52 26.46
C ALA A 947 -131.66 -23.89 27.12
N LEU A 948 -131.54 -25.10 27.68
CA LEU A 948 -130.29 -25.60 28.26
C LEU A 948 -129.22 -25.86 27.18
N ILE A 949 -129.60 -26.38 26.02
CA ILE A 949 -128.70 -26.55 24.86
C ILE A 949 -128.20 -25.21 24.35
N ALA A 950 -129.08 -24.21 24.21
CA ALA A 950 -128.69 -22.85 23.84
C ALA A 950 -127.71 -22.24 24.85
N LEU A 951 -127.96 -22.48 26.15
CA LEU A 951 -127.07 -22.04 27.21
C LEU A 951 -125.70 -22.72 27.10
N ILE A 952 -125.63 -24.06 26.95
CA ILE A 952 -124.39 -24.83 26.75
C ILE A 952 -123.59 -24.29 25.55
N ASN A 953 -124.26 -24.07 24.42
CA ASN A 953 -123.62 -23.55 23.21
C ASN A 953 -123.04 -22.14 23.42
N SER A 954 -123.68 -21.29 24.23
CA SER A 954 -123.23 -19.93 24.53
C SER A 954 -122.02 -19.83 25.46
N LYS A 955 -121.67 -20.91 26.18
CA LYS A 955 -120.55 -20.91 27.14
C LYS A 955 -119.23 -21.23 26.47
N ASN A 956 -118.14 -20.62 26.96
CA ASN A 956 -116.82 -20.72 26.34
C ASN A 956 -115.76 -21.33 27.25
N THR A 957 -116.14 -21.95 28.38
CA THR A 957 -115.21 -22.62 29.29
C THR A 957 -115.77 -23.95 29.77
N LEU A 958 -114.89 -24.92 30.02
CA LEU A 958 -115.22 -26.25 30.55
C LEU A 958 -115.97 -26.14 31.89
N ASN A 959 -115.53 -25.24 32.77
CA ASN A 959 -116.20 -24.99 34.06
C ASN A 959 -117.64 -24.53 33.89
N ASN A 960 -117.94 -23.67 32.90
CA ASN A 960 -119.31 -23.27 32.63
C ASN A 960 -120.17 -24.42 32.08
N ILE A 961 -119.60 -25.30 31.26
CA ILE A 961 -120.31 -26.51 30.79
C ILE A 961 -120.60 -27.44 31.97
N GLN A 962 -119.61 -27.70 32.82
CA GLN A 962 -119.72 -28.53 34.02
C GLN A 962 -120.74 -27.97 35.02
N ALA A 963 -120.89 -26.65 35.13
CA ALA A 963 -121.89 -26.03 36.00
C ALA A 963 -123.34 -26.23 35.52
N ILE A 964 -123.55 -26.36 34.21
CA ILE A 964 -124.88 -26.61 33.63
C ILE A 964 -125.18 -28.11 33.67
N VAL A 965 -124.24 -28.92 33.19
CA VAL A 965 -124.30 -30.39 33.16
C VAL A 965 -122.96 -30.94 33.64
N GLY A 966 -122.89 -31.20 34.95
CA GLY A 966 -121.76 -31.86 35.57
C GLY A 966 -122.07 -33.32 35.87
N SER A 967 -121.03 -34.13 36.01
CA SER A 967 -121.14 -35.51 36.51
C SER A 967 -120.18 -35.71 37.68
N SER A 968 -120.67 -36.25 38.80
CA SER A 968 -119.88 -36.64 39.96
C SER A 968 -120.37 -38.01 40.45
N GLU A 969 -119.47 -38.99 40.56
CA GLU A 969 -119.75 -40.33 41.11
C GLU A 969 -121.02 -41.01 40.54
N ASN A 970 -121.14 -41.07 39.20
CA ASN A 970 -122.30 -41.60 38.49
C ASN A 970 -123.62 -40.83 38.68
N ASN A 971 -123.57 -39.61 39.21
CA ASN A 971 -124.71 -38.72 39.33
C ASN A 971 -124.51 -37.43 38.54
N TYR A 972 -125.55 -36.96 37.87
CA TYR A 972 -125.55 -35.66 37.21
C TYR A 972 -125.83 -34.55 38.23
N ILE A 973 -125.14 -33.44 38.11
CA ILE A 973 -125.25 -32.25 38.98
C ILE A 973 -125.31 -30.98 38.13
N GLY A 974 -125.67 -29.86 38.75
CA GLY A 974 -125.72 -28.55 38.10
C GLY A 974 -127.13 -28.15 37.66
N THR A 975 -127.21 -27.00 36.97
CA THR A 975 -128.49 -26.33 36.71
C THR A 975 -129.52 -27.21 35.98
N ALA A 976 -129.07 -28.07 35.05
CA ALA A 976 -129.96 -28.99 34.36
C ALA A 976 -130.59 -30.03 35.30
N LYS A 977 -129.81 -30.54 36.26
CA LYS A 977 -130.32 -31.52 37.23
C LYS A 977 -131.24 -30.86 38.25
N ASP A 978 -130.90 -29.67 38.71
CA ASP A 978 -131.74 -28.92 39.64
C ASP A 978 -133.11 -28.62 39.02
N LEU A 979 -133.13 -28.20 37.74
CA LEU A 979 -134.38 -27.99 37.00
C LEU A 979 -135.17 -29.29 36.82
N ASP A 980 -134.51 -30.40 36.45
CA ASP A 980 -135.17 -31.72 36.32
C ASP A 980 -135.83 -32.15 37.63
N ASN A 981 -135.15 -31.98 38.77
CA ASN A 981 -135.71 -32.25 40.09
C ASN A 981 -136.89 -31.32 40.41
N ALA A 982 -136.77 -30.02 40.14
CA ALA A 982 -137.87 -29.08 40.37
C ALA A 982 -139.10 -29.41 39.52
N MET A 983 -138.91 -29.80 38.26
CA MET A 983 -139.99 -30.23 37.37
C MET A 983 -140.60 -31.56 37.81
N LYS A 984 -139.80 -32.49 38.33
CA LYS A 984 -140.31 -33.72 38.97
C LYS A 984 -141.25 -33.38 40.11
N TYR A 985 -140.80 -32.55 41.04
CA TYR A 985 -141.61 -32.15 42.20
C TYR A 985 -142.86 -31.36 41.81
N LEU A 986 -142.78 -30.51 40.78
CA LEU A 986 -143.94 -29.81 40.24
C LEU A 986 -144.97 -30.77 39.65
N LYS A 987 -144.53 -31.76 38.85
CA LYS A 987 -145.41 -32.80 38.28
C LYS A 987 -146.05 -33.67 39.36
N GLU A 988 -145.29 -34.06 40.39
CA GLU A 988 -145.81 -34.78 41.55
C GLU A 988 -146.85 -33.96 42.32
N GLU A 989 -146.62 -32.66 42.49
CA GLU A 989 -147.56 -31.76 43.17
C GLU A 989 -148.85 -31.55 42.36
N ILE A 990 -148.75 -31.43 41.03
CA ILE A 990 -149.92 -31.41 40.13
C ILE A 990 -150.70 -32.72 40.26
N ALA A 991 -150.04 -33.87 40.23
CA ALA A 991 -150.72 -35.17 40.37
C ALA A 991 -151.41 -35.33 41.73
N ALA A 992 -150.73 -34.93 42.81
CA ALA A 992 -151.29 -34.96 44.15
C ALA A 992 -152.44 -33.96 44.33
N SER A 993 -152.35 -32.80 43.69
CA SER A 993 -153.42 -31.81 43.62
C SER A 993 -154.61 -32.32 42.81
N GLU A 994 -154.42 -32.96 41.66
CA GLU A 994 -155.54 -33.52 40.88
C GLU A 994 -156.25 -34.63 41.68
N ALA A 995 -155.51 -35.48 42.39
CA ALA A 995 -156.09 -36.52 43.24
C ALA A 995 -156.93 -35.97 44.41
N ILE A 996 -156.70 -34.73 44.87
CA ILE A 996 -157.49 -34.12 45.96
C ILE A 996 -158.92 -33.83 45.53
N LYS A 997 -159.16 -33.58 44.23
CA LYS A 997 -160.49 -33.20 43.71
C LYS A 997 -161.54 -34.28 43.89
N ASN A 998 -161.10 -35.54 43.98
CA ASN A 998 -161.97 -36.69 44.22
C ASN A 998 -162.15 -37.01 45.71
N LYS A 999 -161.60 -36.19 46.61
CA LYS A 999 -161.67 -36.39 48.06
C LYS A 999 -162.61 -35.37 48.70
N ASP A 1000 -163.19 -35.77 49.83
CA ASP A 1000 -164.07 -34.92 50.64
C ASP A 1000 -163.45 -33.57 51.01
N LYS A 1001 -162.12 -33.54 51.19
CA LYS A 1001 -161.36 -32.32 51.46
C LYS A 1001 -161.57 -31.23 50.40
N TYR A 1002 -161.83 -31.59 49.14
CA TYR A 1002 -162.16 -30.65 48.07
C TYR A 1002 -163.68 -30.55 47.84
N ASN A 1003 -164.40 -31.68 47.88
CA ASN A 1003 -165.84 -31.70 47.61
C ASN A 1003 -166.65 -30.86 48.62
N ASN A 1004 -166.22 -30.87 49.89
CA ASN A 1004 -166.87 -30.16 50.99
C ASN A 1004 -166.18 -28.82 51.32
N ALA A 1005 -165.19 -28.39 50.55
CA ALA A 1005 -164.48 -27.13 50.79
C ALA A 1005 -165.39 -25.91 50.50
N SER A 1006 -165.12 -24.80 51.16
CA SER A 1006 -165.82 -23.54 50.91
C SER A 1006 -165.59 -23.06 49.48
N VAL A 1007 -166.64 -22.49 48.87
CA VAL A 1007 -166.65 -22.12 47.44
C VAL A 1007 -165.45 -21.25 47.06
N LYS A 1008 -165.04 -20.33 47.95
CA LYS A 1008 -163.90 -19.44 47.70
C LYS A 1008 -162.58 -20.21 47.59
N VAL A 1009 -162.21 -21.02 48.60
CA VAL A 1009 -160.92 -21.74 48.59
C VAL A 1009 -160.88 -22.83 47.52
N LYS A 1010 -162.04 -23.41 47.18
CA LYS A 1010 -162.19 -24.34 46.06
C LYS A 1010 -161.90 -23.66 44.72
N ASN A 1011 -162.48 -22.48 44.49
CA ASN A 1011 -162.24 -21.69 43.28
C ASN A 1011 -160.79 -21.19 43.20
N ASP A 1012 -160.19 -20.74 44.32
CA ASP A 1012 -158.79 -20.29 44.37
C ASP A 1012 -157.83 -21.46 44.03
N PHE A 1013 -158.07 -22.66 44.60
CA PHE A 1013 -157.36 -23.88 44.25
C PHE A 1013 -157.54 -24.28 42.78
N ASP A 1014 -158.78 -24.29 42.26
CA ASP A 1014 -159.03 -24.66 40.85
C ASP A 1014 -158.38 -23.67 39.88
N ALA A 1015 -158.41 -22.37 40.20
CA ALA A 1015 -157.73 -21.34 39.43
C ALA A 1015 -156.21 -21.57 39.40
N LYS A 1016 -155.59 -21.82 40.57
CA LYS A 1016 -154.15 -22.08 40.66
C LYS A 1016 -153.76 -23.40 40.02
N PHE A 1017 -154.55 -24.45 40.21
CA PHE A 1017 -154.36 -25.75 39.57
C PHE A 1017 -154.40 -25.64 38.05
N ASN A 1018 -155.39 -24.94 37.49
CA ASN A 1018 -155.50 -24.72 36.05
C ASN A 1018 -154.34 -23.84 35.52
N GLU A 1019 -153.93 -22.81 36.27
CA GLU A 1019 -152.76 -21.99 35.94
C GLU A 1019 -151.47 -22.84 35.87
N VAL A 1020 -151.21 -23.63 36.91
CA VAL A 1020 -150.00 -24.44 37.04
C VAL A 1020 -150.00 -25.60 36.03
N SER A 1021 -151.15 -26.26 35.83
CA SER A 1021 -151.32 -27.31 34.82
C SER A 1021 -151.18 -26.78 33.39
N GLY A 1022 -151.61 -25.54 33.14
CA GLY A 1022 -151.39 -24.86 31.86
C GLY A 1022 -149.91 -24.52 31.62
N LYS A 1023 -149.16 -24.21 32.68
CA LYS A 1023 -147.75 -23.76 32.62
C LYS A 1023 -146.71 -24.87 32.74
N VAL A 1024 -147.05 -26.08 33.20
CA VAL A 1024 -146.08 -27.18 33.41
C VAL A 1024 -145.34 -27.60 32.12
N ASN A 1025 -145.95 -27.32 30.96
CA ASN A 1025 -145.36 -27.57 29.64
C ASN A 1025 -144.65 -26.35 29.03
N ASP A 1026 -144.63 -25.20 29.73
CA ASP A 1026 -143.89 -24.02 29.31
C ASP A 1026 -142.38 -24.15 29.58
N ASN A 1027 -141.59 -23.21 29.06
CA ASN A 1027 -140.17 -23.11 29.37
C ASN A 1027 -139.94 -22.51 30.78
N LEU A 1028 -140.25 -23.28 31.82
CA LEU A 1028 -140.06 -22.84 33.20
C LEU A 1028 -138.58 -22.88 33.60
N THR A 1029 -138.13 -21.82 34.24
CA THR A 1029 -136.85 -21.78 34.98
C THR A 1029 -136.95 -22.54 36.30
N LEU A 1030 -135.80 -22.83 36.92
CA LEU A 1030 -135.72 -23.51 38.23
C LEU A 1030 -136.59 -22.80 39.27
N GLU A 1031 -136.44 -21.47 39.37
CA GLU A 1031 -137.19 -20.65 40.32
C GLU A 1031 -138.71 -20.67 40.04
N GLN A 1032 -139.11 -20.57 38.77
CA GLN A 1032 -140.52 -20.63 38.38
C GLN A 1032 -141.15 -21.99 38.68
N ALA A 1033 -140.46 -23.10 38.39
CA ALA A 1033 -140.94 -24.45 38.67
C ALA A 1033 -141.11 -24.68 40.18
N THR A 1034 -140.13 -24.26 40.99
CA THR A 1034 -140.23 -24.35 42.45
C THR A 1034 -141.34 -23.48 43.02
N LYS A 1035 -141.51 -22.25 42.52
CA LYS A 1035 -142.56 -21.33 42.96
C LYS A 1035 -143.96 -21.84 42.61
N LEU A 1036 -144.19 -22.26 41.37
CA LEU A 1036 -145.48 -22.82 40.95
C LEU A 1036 -145.85 -24.06 41.75
N LYS A 1037 -144.86 -24.89 42.11
CA LYS A 1037 -145.05 -26.05 42.97
C LYS A 1037 -145.47 -25.63 44.38
N GLU A 1038 -144.81 -24.65 44.99
CA GLU A 1038 -145.16 -24.20 46.34
C GLU A 1038 -146.52 -23.45 46.36
N ASP A 1039 -146.78 -22.61 45.37
CA ASP A 1039 -148.07 -21.90 45.23
C ASP A 1039 -149.22 -22.90 45.10
N LEU A 1040 -149.08 -23.95 44.26
CA LEU A 1040 -150.10 -24.99 44.12
C LEU A 1040 -150.29 -25.79 45.41
N LYS A 1041 -149.18 -26.17 46.06
CA LYS A 1041 -149.20 -26.89 47.32
C LYS A 1041 -149.93 -26.10 48.41
N ASN A 1042 -149.67 -24.80 48.52
CA ASN A 1042 -150.32 -23.93 49.49
C ASN A 1042 -151.84 -23.89 49.29
N GLU A 1043 -152.29 -23.72 48.05
CA GLU A 1043 -153.74 -23.73 47.74
C GLU A 1043 -154.36 -25.11 47.99
N ARG A 1044 -153.65 -26.20 47.67
CA ARG A 1044 -154.09 -27.57 47.98
C ARG A 1044 -154.23 -27.80 49.49
N GLU A 1045 -153.30 -27.27 50.27
CA GLU A 1045 -153.30 -27.38 51.73
C GLU A 1045 -154.38 -26.51 52.36
N ALA A 1046 -154.69 -25.35 51.78
CA ALA A 1046 -155.70 -24.39 52.21
C ALA A 1046 -157.16 -24.84 52.00
N LEU A 1047 -157.41 -25.93 51.25
CA LEU A 1047 -158.72 -26.56 51.18
C LEU A 1047 -159.23 -26.91 52.59
N ASP A 1048 -160.39 -26.38 52.97
CA ASP A 1048 -160.99 -26.46 54.31
C ASP A 1048 -162.10 -27.53 54.42
N GLY A 1049 -162.29 -28.34 53.38
CA GLY A 1049 -163.31 -29.38 53.35
C GLY A 1049 -163.06 -30.44 54.43
N VAL A 1050 -164.11 -30.71 55.20
CA VAL A 1050 -164.07 -31.68 56.30
C VAL A 1050 -164.64 -33.01 55.79
N SER A 1051 -164.05 -34.14 56.21
CA SER A 1051 -164.52 -35.49 55.85
C SER A 1051 -166.01 -35.66 56.17
N SER A 1052 -166.75 -36.31 55.26
CA SER A 1052 -168.18 -36.58 55.43
C SER A 1052 -168.47 -37.38 56.71
N ASP A 1053 -167.51 -38.17 57.19
CA ASP A 1053 -167.59 -38.88 58.47
C ASP A 1053 -167.52 -37.94 59.69
N ILE A 1054 -166.79 -36.83 59.59
CA ILE A 1054 -166.69 -35.82 60.66
C ILE A 1054 -167.97 -34.97 60.68
N LEU A 1055 -168.49 -34.55 59.52
CA LEU A 1055 -169.78 -33.86 59.40
C LEU A 1055 -170.95 -34.74 59.89
N ARG A 1056 -170.91 -36.05 59.61
CA ARG A 1056 -171.88 -37.03 60.14
C ARG A 1056 -171.80 -37.14 61.66
N ASN A 1057 -170.60 -37.16 62.24
CA ASN A 1057 -170.42 -37.20 63.69
C ASN A 1057 -170.83 -35.88 64.38
N GLU A 1058 -170.60 -34.71 63.77
CA GLU A 1058 -171.12 -33.43 64.29
C GLU A 1058 -172.66 -33.33 64.20
N LEU A 1059 -173.28 -33.85 63.14
CA LEU A 1059 -174.75 -33.92 63.00
C LEU A 1059 -175.37 -34.90 64.00
N ILE A 1060 -174.75 -36.05 64.25
CA ILE A 1060 -175.17 -36.99 65.32
C ILE A 1060 -175.03 -36.34 66.71
N TYR A 1061 -174.02 -35.51 66.93
CA TYR A 1061 -173.86 -34.78 68.20
C TYR A 1061 -174.91 -33.67 68.39
N LYS A 1062 -175.30 -32.96 67.32
CA LYS A 1062 -176.35 -31.92 67.35
C LYS A 1062 -177.77 -32.48 67.45
N VAL A 1063 -178.05 -33.65 66.85
CA VAL A 1063 -179.39 -34.28 66.92
C VAL A 1063 -179.67 -34.90 68.30
N ASN A 1064 -178.66 -35.30 69.07
CA ASN A 1064 -178.84 -35.85 70.42
C ASN A 1064 -179.01 -34.78 71.53
N ALA A 1065 -178.79 -33.50 71.24
CA ALA A 1065 -178.79 -32.45 72.27
C ALA A 1065 -180.17 -31.77 72.50
N ASP A 1066 -181.12 -31.83 71.56
CA ASP A 1066 -182.40 -31.09 71.64
C ASP A 1066 -183.66 -31.99 71.44
N SER A 1067 -184.31 -32.30 72.57
CA SER A 1067 -185.78 -32.49 72.78
C SER A 1067 -186.44 -33.91 72.88
N PRO A 1068 -187.47 -34.10 73.76
CA PRO A 1068 -187.97 -35.41 74.23
C PRO A 1068 -189.44 -35.79 73.85
N ASN A 1069 -189.70 -37.10 73.69
CA ASN A 1069 -190.99 -37.85 73.79
C ASN A 1069 -192.13 -37.68 72.75
N PHE A 1070 -192.41 -38.71 71.91
CA PHE A 1070 -193.47 -39.75 72.03
C PHE A 1070 -193.73 -40.55 70.72
N ASP A 1071 -194.25 -41.77 70.88
CA ASP A 1071 -194.47 -42.90 69.95
C ASP A 1071 -195.58 -42.80 68.86
N THR A 1072 -195.33 -43.51 67.73
CA THR A 1072 -196.25 -44.15 66.72
C THR A 1072 -197.14 -43.25 65.82
N LEU A 1073 -197.33 -43.48 64.51
CA LEU A 1073 -197.57 -44.72 63.78
C LEU A 1073 -197.24 -44.60 62.27
N VAL A 1074 -196.76 -45.71 61.74
CA VAL A 1074 -196.52 -46.15 60.35
C VAL A 1074 -197.57 -45.77 59.30
N PHE A 1075 -197.16 -45.19 58.16
CA PHE A 1075 -197.41 -45.68 56.78
C PHE A 1075 -196.80 -44.72 55.73
N PHE A 1076 -195.65 -45.06 55.15
CA PHE A 1076 -195.47 -45.21 53.71
C PHE A 1076 -194.08 -45.79 53.44
N LYS A 1077 -194.10 -47.09 53.12
CA LYS A 1077 -192.98 -47.86 52.57
C LYS A 1077 -192.87 -47.51 51.09
N THR A 1078 -191.63 -47.57 50.57
CA THR A 1078 -191.24 -47.62 49.14
C THR A 1078 -191.29 -46.30 48.36
N PHE A 1079 -190.13 -45.63 48.18
CA PHE A 1079 -189.42 -45.54 46.90
C PHE A 1079 -188.07 -44.78 47.00
N TRP A 1080 -187.04 -45.40 46.40
CA TRP A 1080 -185.73 -44.92 45.89
C TRP A 1080 -184.44 -44.96 46.73
N ILE A 1081 -183.60 -45.91 46.30
CA ILE A 1081 -182.14 -45.90 46.18
C ILE A 1081 -181.76 -44.94 45.03
N SER A 1082 -180.82 -44.03 45.26
CA SER A 1082 -179.68 -43.69 44.38
C SER A 1082 -178.74 -42.77 45.14
#